data_AF-A8UMQ9-F1
#
_entry.id   AF-A8UMQ9-F1
#
_cell.length_a   1.000
_cell.length_b   1.000
_cell.length_c   1.000
_cell.angle_alpha   90.00
_cell.angle_beta   90.00
_cell.angle_gamma   90.00
#
_symmetry.space_group_name_H-M   'P 1'
#
loop_
_entity.id
_entity.type
_entity.pdbx_description
1 polymer ?
#
loop_
_entity_poly.entity_id
_entity_poly.type
_entity_poly.pdbx_seq_one_letter_code
_entity_poly.pdbx_strand_id
1 'polypeptide(L)'
;MVTSTYSFSQINLKKLKKAKSQVEKEIKTTQNSKNKTLNQTKNMSKGPCDSAHKSLTKYLKKLEDKKAANQVSSGSFKTYIGSTERYLKSIKSKCPDLDVSTEESQLNTFKSDLNNAGGADGARQANIRKGYYDKAIDNLVTSTHPAYNDFKKAKSQFLVIAFEHYRHQKPTESFKLISESKNAFSKIKSEYSDLDFSLINSELKRLEGLLKSESGSVITSKLARENDRNYFKDMSILWNSVYTDHDYPPDGLYGGNMQFLTDKFKDFTKQGFFDKVESSKKNGTYPAVQSYAEKVSKGLNDYPRYINQVLVKAYKGRLDDLTTFGIKGDPQKELEVLEGAKKLAELALKFAPNNPTAKQWFKEVSSQIGKKTSGITYASSMHKTYLGEMLFSTKEISIGSENESDFSSSFKSGDYIYATVYLPAKLRKLTDSYAANDVKILINGGIISEPESTAVWVTTPMQEKNYLQFAIIPNEAWKQKYGKFYIENKLRTHEHIANALITAGPYSGTTVSTEVFFRGTNSSIKGEFKIDLSGGIDKLKTIVNQEENARLADAKLPKAGMQNTSLVKEALGIMQRKSGGSKTYTKAIITSVNWDYDKNWNGVIVSRSIVVALVSKEHNGKCMYQYFNFKQQAQGSGKYNSNLEFVGAGHNVYISCDNAN
;
A
#
# COMPACT_ATOMS: atom_id res chain seq x y z
N MET A 1 -37.57 -95.59 -53.48
CA MET A 1 -38.94 -95.97 -53.09
C MET A 1 -39.70 -94.70 -52.74
N VAL A 2 -40.89 -94.59 -53.31
CA VAL A 2 -41.81 -93.44 -53.33
C VAL A 2 -42.52 -93.28 -51.98
N THR A 3 -42.68 -92.02 -51.54
CA THR A 3 -43.82 -91.40 -50.79
C THR A 3 -43.29 -90.07 -50.21
N SER A 4 -43.64 -88.87 -50.67
CA SER A 4 -44.97 -88.23 -50.77
C SER A 4 -45.66 -88.24 -49.39
N THR A 5 -46.21 -87.16 -48.83
CA THR A 5 -46.54 -85.82 -49.35
C THR A 5 -47.19 -85.02 -48.20
N TYR A 6 -47.24 -83.70 -48.39
CA TYR A 6 -48.29 -82.78 -47.98
C TYR A 6 -48.32 -82.20 -46.55
N SER A 7 -48.75 -80.93 -46.56
CA SER A 7 -49.28 -80.14 -45.46
C SER A 7 -48.25 -79.50 -44.53
N PHE A 8 -47.90 -78.23 -44.80
CA PHE A 8 -47.87 -77.14 -43.82
C PHE A 8 -47.46 -75.78 -44.45
N SER A 9 -46.92 -75.78 -45.68
CA SER A 9 -46.38 -74.56 -46.33
C SER A 9 -47.43 -73.58 -46.87
N GLN A 10 -48.67 -74.01 -47.16
CA GLN A 10 -49.68 -73.09 -47.73
C GLN A 10 -50.51 -72.33 -46.67
N ILE A 11 -50.63 -72.86 -45.46
CA ILE A 11 -51.37 -72.18 -44.37
C ILE A 11 -50.57 -70.99 -43.82
N ASN A 12 -49.24 -71.09 -43.82
CA ASN A 12 -48.38 -69.97 -43.41
C ASN A 12 -48.31 -68.85 -44.45
N LEU A 13 -48.41 -69.15 -45.75
CA LEU A 13 -48.28 -68.12 -46.78
C LEU A 13 -49.47 -67.14 -46.80
N LYS A 14 -50.70 -67.60 -46.52
CA LYS A 14 -51.87 -66.73 -46.40
C LYS A 14 -51.82 -65.84 -45.16
N LYS A 15 -51.37 -66.37 -44.02
CA LYS A 15 -51.16 -65.57 -42.79
C LYS A 15 -50.05 -64.52 -42.99
N LEU A 16 -48.95 -64.88 -43.66
CA LEU A 16 -47.87 -63.96 -44.01
C LEU A 16 -48.32 -62.86 -44.97
N LYS A 17 -49.14 -63.15 -45.98
CA LYS A 17 -49.67 -62.12 -46.90
C LYS A 17 -50.61 -61.13 -46.20
N LYS A 18 -51.44 -61.62 -45.26
CA LYS A 18 -52.34 -60.75 -44.48
C LYS A 18 -51.57 -59.89 -43.47
N ALA A 19 -50.57 -60.47 -42.80
CA ALA A 19 -49.67 -59.74 -41.91
C ALA A 19 -48.85 -58.68 -42.67
N LYS A 20 -48.33 -59.02 -43.87
CA LYS A 20 -47.61 -58.07 -44.72
C LYS A 20 -48.49 -56.88 -45.14
N SER A 21 -49.74 -57.14 -45.55
CA SER A 21 -50.67 -56.07 -45.91
C SER A 21 -51.04 -55.16 -44.73
N GLN A 22 -51.12 -55.71 -43.52
CA GLN A 22 -51.41 -54.95 -42.30
C GLN A 22 -50.22 -54.10 -41.87
N VAL A 23 -49.00 -54.66 -41.93
CA VAL A 23 -47.75 -53.95 -41.69
C VAL A 23 -47.53 -52.82 -42.72
N GLU A 24 -47.85 -53.05 -44.00
CA GLU A 24 -47.75 -52.00 -45.03
C GLU A 24 -48.76 -50.86 -44.81
N LYS A 25 -49.95 -51.15 -44.28
CA LYS A 25 -50.92 -50.12 -43.86
C LYS A 25 -50.42 -49.34 -42.65
N GLU A 26 -49.87 -50.00 -41.64
CA GLU A 26 -49.31 -49.36 -40.45
C GLU A 26 -48.06 -48.52 -40.77
N ILE A 27 -47.22 -48.97 -41.69
CA ILE A 27 -46.07 -48.20 -42.20
C ILE A 27 -46.55 -46.94 -42.93
N LYS A 28 -47.58 -47.03 -43.79
CA LYS A 28 -48.13 -45.84 -44.46
C LYS A 28 -48.76 -44.84 -43.48
N THR A 29 -49.47 -45.32 -42.46
CA THR A 29 -50.05 -44.45 -41.43
C THR A 29 -48.96 -43.79 -40.57
N THR A 30 -47.88 -44.51 -40.26
CA THR A 30 -46.73 -44.01 -39.48
C THR A 30 -45.83 -43.06 -40.28
N GLN A 31 -45.69 -43.27 -41.60
CA GLN A 31 -44.98 -42.33 -42.47
C GLN A 31 -45.78 -41.04 -42.68
N ASN A 32 -47.11 -41.12 -42.76
CA ASN A 32 -47.96 -39.94 -42.85
C ASN A 32 -48.01 -39.14 -41.55
N SER A 33 -47.93 -39.78 -40.37
CA SER A 33 -47.81 -39.06 -39.09
C SER A 33 -46.44 -38.40 -38.91
N LYS A 34 -45.34 -39.08 -39.26
CA LYS A 34 -43.99 -38.49 -39.23
C LYS A 34 -43.80 -37.33 -40.21
N ASN A 35 -44.38 -37.39 -41.42
CA ASN A 35 -44.29 -36.29 -42.38
C ASN A 35 -45.15 -35.07 -41.98
N LYS A 36 -46.23 -35.27 -41.21
CA LYS A 36 -47.03 -34.16 -40.65
C LYS A 36 -46.28 -33.43 -39.51
N THR A 37 -45.51 -34.17 -38.70
CA THR A 37 -44.65 -33.57 -37.66
C THR A 37 -43.38 -32.93 -38.24
N LEU A 38 -42.79 -33.49 -39.31
CA LEU A 38 -41.58 -32.92 -39.93
C LEU A 38 -41.86 -31.63 -40.74
N ASN A 39 -43.07 -31.48 -41.29
CA ASN A 39 -43.46 -30.27 -42.03
C ASN A 39 -43.98 -29.13 -41.12
N GLN A 40 -44.27 -29.39 -39.84
CA GLN A 40 -44.55 -28.33 -38.87
C GLN A 40 -43.30 -27.70 -38.25
N THR A 41 -42.13 -28.37 -38.28
CA THR A 41 -40.86 -27.79 -37.80
C THR A 41 -40.07 -27.05 -38.88
N LYS A 42 -40.41 -27.21 -40.16
CA LYS A 42 -39.69 -26.57 -41.28
C LYS A 42 -40.19 -25.17 -41.66
N ASN A 43 -41.26 -24.69 -41.02
CA ASN A 43 -41.84 -23.36 -41.27
C ASN A 43 -41.94 -22.50 -39.99
N MET A 44 -41.06 -22.71 -39.01
CA MET A 44 -40.73 -21.64 -38.06
C MET A 44 -39.74 -20.70 -38.75
N SER A 45 -40.13 -19.44 -38.90
CA SER A 45 -39.33 -18.39 -39.50
C SER A 45 -37.93 -18.33 -38.88
N LYS A 46 -36.91 -18.00 -39.69
CA LYS A 46 -35.51 -17.71 -39.28
C LYS A 46 -35.45 -16.59 -38.23
N GLY A 47 -35.86 -16.91 -37.01
CA GLY A 47 -35.95 -15.96 -35.92
C GLY A 47 -34.58 -15.72 -35.28
N PRO A 48 -34.45 -14.66 -34.47
CA PRO A 48 -33.23 -14.38 -33.71
C PRO A 48 -32.78 -15.55 -32.82
N CYS A 49 -33.69 -16.47 -32.45
CA CYS A 49 -33.40 -17.68 -31.68
C CYS A 49 -32.54 -18.69 -32.42
N ASP A 50 -32.84 -18.98 -33.70
CA ASP A 50 -32.08 -19.96 -34.50
C ASP A 50 -30.64 -19.51 -34.73
N SER A 51 -30.45 -18.21 -34.96
CA SER A 51 -29.11 -17.62 -35.16
C SER A 51 -28.26 -17.68 -33.90
N ALA A 52 -28.87 -17.40 -32.73
CA ALA A 52 -28.21 -17.48 -31.44
C ALA A 52 -27.86 -18.93 -31.08
N HIS A 53 -28.78 -19.88 -31.28
CA HIS A 53 -28.54 -21.31 -31.04
C HIS A 53 -27.45 -21.86 -31.95
N LYS A 54 -27.48 -21.56 -33.25
CA LYS A 54 -26.40 -21.94 -34.20
C LYS A 54 -25.04 -21.38 -33.79
N SER A 55 -25.01 -20.17 -33.24
CA SER A 55 -23.77 -19.57 -32.72
C SER A 55 -23.29 -20.27 -31.45
N LEU A 56 -24.20 -20.60 -30.53
CA LEU A 56 -23.90 -21.38 -29.32
C LEU A 56 -23.24 -22.72 -29.69
N THR A 57 -23.88 -23.52 -30.56
CA THR A 57 -23.35 -24.81 -31.03
C THR A 57 -21.99 -24.68 -31.70
N LYS A 58 -21.77 -23.62 -32.48
CA LYS A 58 -20.48 -23.33 -33.12
C LYS A 58 -19.37 -23.11 -32.10
N TYR A 59 -19.63 -22.38 -31.00
CA TYR A 59 -18.62 -22.12 -29.98
C TYR A 59 -18.38 -23.32 -29.06
N LEU A 60 -19.41 -24.14 -28.77
CA LEU A 60 -19.24 -25.41 -28.09
C LEU A 60 -18.34 -26.36 -28.87
N LYS A 61 -18.57 -26.50 -30.19
CA LYS A 61 -17.70 -27.30 -31.06
C LYS A 61 -16.25 -26.80 -31.05
N LYS A 62 -16.02 -25.48 -31.06
CA LYS A 62 -14.67 -24.92 -30.94
C LYS A 62 -14.00 -25.23 -29.60
N LEU A 63 -14.78 -25.33 -28.51
CA LEU A 63 -14.26 -25.77 -27.21
C LEU A 63 -13.91 -27.26 -27.24
N GLU A 64 -14.74 -28.10 -27.85
CA GLU A 64 -14.42 -29.53 -28.08
C GLU A 64 -13.13 -29.71 -28.90
N ASP A 65 -13.01 -29.01 -30.03
CA ASP A 65 -11.84 -29.08 -30.91
C ASP A 65 -10.55 -28.66 -30.16
N LYS A 66 -10.65 -27.60 -29.34
CA LYS A 66 -9.53 -27.14 -28.51
C LYS A 66 -9.18 -28.09 -27.39
N LYS A 67 -10.19 -28.73 -26.77
CA LYS A 67 -9.97 -29.77 -25.76
C LYS A 67 -9.30 -30.99 -26.37
N ALA A 68 -9.75 -31.46 -27.54
CA ALA A 68 -9.15 -32.57 -28.28
C ALA A 68 -7.69 -32.28 -28.69
N ALA A 69 -7.36 -31.02 -28.96
CA ALA A 69 -6.00 -30.58 -29.25
C ALA A 69 -5.13 -30.33 -27.99
N ASN A 70 -5.59 -30.68 -26.79
CA ASN A 70 -4.94 -30.38 -25.50
C ASN A 70 -4.65 -28.87 -25.28
N GLN A 71 -5.48 -27.98 -25.82
CA GLN A 71 -5.32 -26.52 -25.73
C GLN A 71 -6.27 -25.87 -24.70
N VAL A 72 -6.63 -26.60 -23.65
CA VAL A 72 -7.60 -26.20 -22.61
C VAL A 72 -7.15 -24.95 -21.82
N SER A 73 -5.85 -24.73 -21.67
CA SER A 73 -5.28 -23.55 -20.99
C SER A 73 -5.08 -22.33 -21.90
N SER A 74 -5.40 -22.43 -23.19
CA SER A 74 -5.13 -21.35 -24.15
C SER A 74 -6.04 -20.13 -23.94
N GLY A 75 -5.53 -18.93 -24.23
CA GLY A 75 -6.33 -17.70 -24.23
C GLY A 75 -7.59 -17.80 -25.12
N SER A 76 -7.48 -18.49 -26.26
CA SER A 76 -8.61 -18.74 -27.15
C SER A 76 -9.71 -19.60 -26.51
N PHE A 77 -9.36 -20.55 -25.64
CA PHE A 77 -10.32 -21.40 -24.93
C PHE A 77 -11.17 -20.57 -23.95
N LYS A 78 -10.52 -19.69 -23.18
CA LYS A 78 -11.20 -18.74 -22.28
C LYS A 78 -12.13 -17.78 -23.05
N THR A 79 -11.69 -17.26 -24.20
CA THR A 79 -12.52 -16.41 -25.06
C THR A 79 -13.75 -17.15 -25.60
N TYR A 80 -13.61 -18.43 -25.94
CA TYR A 80 -14.74 -19.25 -26.38
C TYR A 80 -15.72 -19.53 -25.24
N ILE A 81 -15.27 -19.83 -24.01
CA ILE A 81 -16.15 -19.92 -22.82
C ILE A 81 -16.98 -18.65 -22.66
N GLY A 82 -16.35 -17.46 -22.63
CA GLY A 82 -17.08 -16.20 -22.47
C GLY A 82 -18.01 -15.86 -23.64
N SER A 83 -17.73 -16.39 -24.83
CA SER A 83 -18.63 -16.22 -25.99
C SER A 83 -19.84 -17.17 -25.88
N THR A 84 -19.61 -18.44 -25.51
CA THR A 84 -20.67 -19.43 -25.24
C THR A 84 -21.61 -18.95 -24.13
N GLU A 85 -21.10 -18.39 -23.03
CA GLU A 85 -21.90 -17.80 -21.94
C GLU A 85 -22.83 -16.68 -22.43
N ARG A 86 -22.33 -15.78 -23.29
CA ARG A 86 -23.13 -14.68 -23.83
C ARG A 86 -24.27 -15.18 -24.70
N TYR A 87 -24.03 -16.18 -25.55
CA TYR A 87 -25.09 -16.76 -26.39
C TYR A 87 -26.10 -17.55 -25.55
N LEU A 88 -25.64 -18.33 -24.57
CA LEU A 88 -26.52 -19.06 -23.64
C LEU A 88 -27.45 -18.09 -22.89
N LYS A 89 -26.92 -16.98 -22.37
CA LYS A 89 -27.70 -15.92 -21.72
C LYS A 89 -28.69 -15.25 -22.68
N SER A 90 -28.28 -14.99 -23.93
CA SER A 90 -29.16 -14.41 -24.93
C SER A 90 -30.32 -15.34 -25.30
N ILE A 91 -30.07 -16.65 -25.39
CA ILE A 91 -31.10 -17.65 -25.69
C ILE A 91 -32.10 -17.74 -24.55
N LYS A 92 -31.62 -17.92 -23.31
CA LYS A 92 -32.49 -17.97 -22.12
C LYS A 92 -33.37 -16.72 -21.96
N SER A 93 -32.86 -15.55 -22.36
CA SER A 93 -33.60 -14.28 -22.27
C SER A 93 -34.59 -14.06 -23.41
N LYS A 94 -34.28 -14.49 -24.64
CA LYS A 94 -35.07 -14.15 -25.85
C LYS A 94 -35.92 -15.32 -26.35
N CYS A 95 -35.64 -16.53 -25.88
CA CYS A 95 -36.18 -17.79 -26.36
C CYS A 95 -36.44 -18.70 -25.15
N PRO A 96 -37.30 -18.30 -24.20
CA PRO A 96 -37.47 -19.02 -22.93
C PRO A 96 -37.99 -20.45 -23.11
N ASP A 97 -38.68 -20.73 -24.21
CA ASP A 97 -39.20 -22.06 -24.54
C ASP A 97 -38.16 -23.01 -25.16
N LEU A 98 -36.96 -22.52 -25.47
CA LEU A 98 -35.88 -23.34 -26.02
C LEU A 98 -35.05 -23.94 -24.88
N ASP A 99 -35.15 -25.27 -24.71
CA ASP A 99 -34.32 -26.01 -23.75
C ASP A 99 -32.85 -26.01 -24.20
N VAL A 100 -31.98 -25.46 -23.34
CA VAL A 100 -30.52 -25.40 -23.52
C VAL A 100 -29.76 -26.02 -22.34
N SER A 101 -30.41 -26.90 -21.58
CA SER A 101 -29.84 -27.56 -20.42
C SER A 101 -28.61 -28.41 -20.75
N THR A 102 -28.59 -29.04 -21.93
CA THR A 102 -27.47 -29.85 -22.41
C THR A 102 -26.23 -28.99 -22.69
N GLU A 103 -26.40 -27.88 -23.40
CA GLU A 103 -25.33 -26.92 -23.72
C GLU A 103 -24.76 -26.25 -22.47
N GLU A 104 -25.61 -25.98 -21.47
CA GLU A 104 -25.19 -25.44 -20.18
C GLU A 104 -24.32 -26.44 -19.40
N SER A 105 -24.70 -27.71 -19.40
CA SER A 105 -23.90 -28.79 -18.78
C SER A 105 -22.53 -28.95 -19.46
N GLN A 106 -22.49 -28.92 -20.79
CA GLN A 106 -21.25 -28.95 -21.56
C GLN A 106 -20.34 -27.74 -21.23
N LEU A 107 -20.90 -26.54 -21.17
CA LEU A 107 -20.16 -25.33 -20.80
C LEU A 107 -19.58 -25.43 -19.38
N ASN A 108 -20.32 -25.97 -18.42
CA ASN A 108 -19.84 -26.17 -17.05
C ASN A 108 -18.69 -27.18 -16.99
N THR A 109 -18.74 -28.23 -17.82
CA THR A 109 -17.63 -29.17 -17.98
C THR A 109 -16.37 -28.46 -18.49
N PHE A 110 -16.47 -27.63 -19.53
CA PHE A 110 -15.32 -26.86 -20.05
C PHE A 110 -14.76 -25.85 -19.04
N LYS A 111 -15.61 -25.24 -18.19
CA LYS A 111 -15.15 -24.38 -17.09
C LYS A 111 -14.35 -25.16 -16.06
N SER A 112 -14.82 -26.36 -15.69
CA SER A 112 -14.10 -27.26 -14.81
C SER A 112 -12.75 -27.66 -15.42
N ASP A 113 -12.73 -28.03 -16.69
CA ASP A 113 -11.49 -28.36 -17.41
C ASP A 113 -10.49 -27.19 -17.42
N LEU A 114 -10.95 -25.96 -17.67
CA LEU A 114 -10.11 -24.76 -17.63
C LEU A 114 -9.54 -24.52 -16.22
N ASN A 115 -10.35 -24.70 -15.18
CA ASN A 115 -9.92 -24.54 -13.79
C ASN A 115 -8.88 -25.60 -13.40
N ASN A 116 -9.07 -26.84 -13.84
CA ASN A 116 -8.15 -27.95 -13.60
C ASN A 116 -6.83 -27.77 -14.38
N ALA A 117 -6.90 -27.30 -15.63
CA ALA A 117 -5.73 -27.05 -16.47
C ALA A 117 -4.90 -25.84 -15.99
N GLY A 118 -5.55 -24.82 -15.40
CA GLY A 118 -4.88 -23.63 -14.87
C GLY A 118 -4.08 -23.88 -13.58
N GLY A 119 -4.36 -24.96 -12.86
CA GLY A 119 -3.72 -25.27 -11.57
C GLY A 119 -2.50 -26.18 -11.64
N ALA A 120 -2.45 -27.13 -12.57
CA ALA A 120 -1.47 -28.23 -12.50
C ALA A 120 -0.20 -28.00 -13.34
N ASP A 121 -0.30 -27.70 -14.62
CA ASP A 121 0.89 -27.71 -15.51
C ASP A 121 1.73 -26.43 -15.43
N GLY A 122 1.09 -25.27 -15.35
CA GLY A 122 1.79 -23.99 -15.19
C GLY A 122 2.52 -23.90 -13.85
N ALA A 123 1.86 -24.33 -12.77
CA ALA A 123 2.47 -24.38 -11.45
C ALA A 123 3.56 -25.46 -11.36
N ARG A 124 3.39 -26.62 -11.99
CA ARG A 124 4.39 -27.70 -11.99
C ARG A 124 5.65 -27.32 -12.78
N GLN A 125 5.53 -26.75 -13.98
CA GLN A 125 6.68 -26.25 -14.75
C GLN A 125 7.38 -25.09 -14.03
N ALA A 126 6.61 -24.17 -13.44
CA ALA A 126 7.16 -23.07 -12.66
C ALA A 126 7.86 -23.56 -11.38
N ASN A 127 7.33 -24.56 -10.68
CA ASN A 127 7.92 -25.13 -9.47
C ASN A 127 9.17 -25.97 -9.77
N ILE A 128 9.18 -26.76 -10.85
CA ILE A 128 10.37 -27.52 -11.29
C ILE A 128 11.51 -26.55 -11.62
N ARG A 129 11.22 -25.46 -12.33
CA ARG A 129 12.24 -24.46 -12.70
C ARG A 129 12.64 -23.58 -11.53
N LYS A 130 11.71 -23.20 -10.64
CA LYS A 130 12.00 -22.54 -9.37
C LYS A 130 13.03 -23.34 -8.56
N GLY A 131 12.85 -24.66 -8.44
CA GLY A 131 13.80 -25.55 -7.77
C GLY A 131 15.18 -25.61 -8.44
N TYR A 132 15.26 -25.51 -9.77
CA TYR A 132 16.53 -25.44 -10.50
C TYR A 132 17.26 -24.10 -10.26
N TYR A 133 16.53 -22.99 -10.28
CA TYR A 133 17.10 -21.65 -10.04
C TYR A 133 17.45 -21.40 -8.57
N ASP A 134 16.66 -21.93 -7.63
CA ASP A 134 16.99 -21.88 -6.21
C ASP A 134 18.35 -22.56 -5.96
N LYS A 135 18.57 -23.75 -6.51
CA LYS A 135 19.85 -24.46 -6.41
C LYS A 135 21.01 -23.76 -7.10
N ALA A 136 20.80 -23.22 -8.31
CA ALA A 136 21.84 -22.51 -9.05
C ALA A 136 22.31 -21.24 -8.31
N ILE A 137 21.38 -20.53 -7.66
CA ILE A 137 21.66 -19.28 -6.94
C ILE A 137 22.26 -19.55 -5.56
N ASP A 138 21.80 -20.59 -4.86
CA ASP A 138 22.36 -20.96 -3.56
C ASP A 138 23.82 -21.45 -3.67
N ASN A 139 24.24 -21.90 -4.86
CA ASN A 139 25.64 -22.24 -5.18
C ASN A 139 26.52 -21.04 -5.53
N LEU A 140 25.93 -19.88 -5.81
CA LEU A 140 26.58 -18.71 -6.41
C LEU A 140 27.05 -17.70 -5.36
N VAL A 141 26.31 -17.61 -4.25
CA VAL A 141 26.60 -16.71 -3.14
C VAL A 141 26.24 -17.44 -1.85
N THR A 142 27.25 -17.76 -1.03
CA THR A 142 27.00 -18.35 0.29
C THR A 142 26.25 -17.35 1.17
N SER A 143 25.45 -17.84 2.12
CA SER A 143 24.67 -16.98 3.03
C SER A 143 25.53 -16.02 3.87
N THR A 144 26.84 -16.25 3.90
CA THR A 144 27.85 -15.43 4.60
C THR A 144 28.45 -14.33 3.73
N HIS A 145 28.22 -14.33 2.42
CA HIS A 145 28.79 -13.34 1.51
C HIS A 145 28.01 -12.01 1.58
N PRO A 146 28.66 -10.83 1.63
CA PRO A 146 27.99 -9.53 1.78
C PRO A 146 26.91 -9.24 0.72
N ALA A 147 27.12 -9.70 -0.51
CA ALA A 147 26.18 -9.56 -1.62
C ALA A 147 24.88 -10.39 -1.48
N TYR A 148 24.80 -11.36 -0.55
CA TYR A 148 23.72 -12.35 -0.50
C TYR A 148 22.32 -11.73 -0.46
N ASN A 149 22.14 -10.61 0.26
CA ASN A 149 20.83 -9.96 0.39
C ASN A 149 20.44 -9.17 -0.88
N ASP A 150 21.39 -8.48 -1.51
CA ASP A 150 21.16 -7.82 -2.79
C ASP A 150 20.84 -8.85 -3.88
N PHE A 151 21.52 -10.00 -3.83
CA PHE A 151 21.27 -11.15 -4.68
C PHE A 151 19.88 -11.77 -4.46
N LYS A 152 19.46 -11.92 -3.20
CA LYS A 152 18.15 -12.46 -2.82
C LYS A 152 17.00 -11.55 -3.28
N LYS A 153 17.20 -10.23 -3.26
CA LYS A 153 16.24 -9.24 -3.78
C LYS A 153 16.18 -9.27 -5.31
N ALA A 154 17.32 -9.36 -5.99
CA ALA A 154 17.35 -9.56 -7.44
C ALA A 154 16.74 -10.92 -7.83
N LYS A 155 16.93 -11.97 -7.02
CA LYS A 155 16.35 -13.32 -7.15
C LYS A 155 14.83 -13.32 -7.06
N SER A 156 14.23 -12.60 -6.10
CA SER A 156 12.77 -12.55 -5.97
C SER A 156 12.12 -11.85 -7.17
N GLN A 157 12.73 -10.78 -7.68
CA GLN A 157 12.32 -10.12 -8.92
C GLN A 157 12.48 -11.04 -10.13
N PHE A 158 13.59 -11.78 -10.22
CA PHE A 158 13.87 -12.75 -11.28
C PHE A 158 12.89 -13.95 -11.29
N LEU A 159 12.51 -14.45 -10.12
CA LEU A 159 11.54 -15.54 -9.99
C LEU A 159 10.12 -15.09 -10.34
N VAL A 160 9.74 -13.84 -10.01
CA VAL A 160 8.48 -13.24 -10.48
C VAL A 160 8.46 -13.12 -12.00
N ILE A 161 9.60 -12.79 -12.65
CA ILE A 161 9.72 -12.74 -14.11
C ILE A 161 9.49 -14.11 -14.75
N ALA A 162 10.15 -15.14 -14.25
CA ALA A 162 10.02 -16.50 -14.77
C ALA A 162 8.60 -17.03 -14.60
N PHE A 163 7.91 -16.63 -13.53
CA PHE A 163 6.54 -17.04 -13.22
C PHE A 163 5.48 -16.27 -14.03
N GLU A 164 5.59 -14.94 -14.11
CA GLU A 164 4.67 -14.06 -14.84
C GLU A 164 4.77 -14.25 -16.36
N HIS A 165 5.98 -14.49 -16.88
CA HIS A 165 6.20 -14.78 -18.30
C HIS A 165 5.43 -16.03 -18.78
N TYR A 166 5.30 -17.05 -17.91
CA TYR A 166 4.55 -18.27 -18.21
C TYR A 166 3.03 -18.15 -17.98
N ARG A 167 2.60 -17.29 -17.05
CA ARG A 167 1.19 -17.20 -16.62
C ARG A 167 0.39 -16.18 -17.43
N HIS A 168 1.01 -15.09 -17.87
CA HIS A 168 0.31 -13.97 -18.49
C HIS A 168 1.08 -13.48 -19.72
N GLN A 169 0.47 -13.63 -20.91
CA GLN A 169 0.96 -13.18 -22.22
C GLN A 169 1.11 -11.64 -22.30
N LYS A 170 1.96 -11.04 -21.45
CA LYS A 170 2.27 -9.61 -21.39
C LYS A 170 3.77 -9.39 -21.60
N PRO A 171 4.26 -9.53 -22.83
CA PRO A 171 5.70 -9.56 -23.07
C PRO A 171 6.40 -8.24 -22.71
N THR A 172 5.71 -7.09 -22.83
CA THR A 172 6.25 -5.76 -22.46
C THR A 172 6.58 -5.68 -20.96
N GLU A 173 5.74 -6.26 -20.12
CA GLU A 173 5.94 -6.30 -18.67
C GLU A 173 7.09 -7.25 -18.31
N SER A 174 7.18 -8.41 -18.99
CA SER A 174 8.31 -9.33 -18.85
C SER A 174 9.65 -8.72 -19.27
N PHE A 175 9.72 -7.97 -20.39
CA PHE A 175 10.94 -7.29 -20.81
C PHE A 175 11.35 -6.16 -19.85
N LYS A 176 10.39 -5.38 -19.33
CA LYS A 176 10.65 -4.34 -18.33
C LYS A 176 11.35 -4.94 -17.11
N LEU A 177 10.77 -6.01 -16.59
CA LEU A 177 11.31 -6.69 -15.41
C LEU A 177 12.69 -7.33 -15.70
N ILE A 178 12.94 -7.88 -16.90
CA ILE A 178 14.28 -8.38 -17.30
C ILE A 178 15.30 -7.24 -17.33
N SER A 179 14.92 -6.07 -17.85
CA SER A 179 15.78 -4.89 -17.87
C SER A 179 16.11 -4.42 -16.45
N GLU A 180 15.11 -4.36 -15.58
CA GLU A 180 15.29 -4.02 -14.16
C GLU A 180 16.21 -5.04 -13.46
N SER A 181 16.06 -6.33 -13.76
CA SER A 181 16.92 -7.38 -13.23
C SER A 181 18.37 -7.25 -13.72
N LYS A 182 18.60 -6.98 -15.00
CA LYS A 182 19.95 -6.72 -15.54
C LYS A 182 20.62 -5.54 -14.87
N ASN A 183 19.88 -4.46 -14.62
CA ASN A 183 20.40 -3.28 -13.92
C ASN A 183 20.75 -3.64 -12.48
N ALA A 184 19.89 -4.39 -11.78
CA ALA A 184 20.16 -4.86 -10.44
C ALA A 184 21.43 -5.74 -10.38
N PHE A 185 21.54 -6.74 -11.25
CA PHE A 185 22.75 -7.60 -11.30
C PHE A 185 24.01 -6.86 -11.76
N SER A 186 23.91 -5.87 -12.65
CA SER A 186 25.06 -5.06 -13.05
C SER A 186 25.57 -4.21 -11.90
N LYS A 187 24.66 -3.67 -11.08
CA LYS A 187 25.01 -2.94 -9.85
C LYS A 187 25.69 -3.87 -8.84
N ILE A 188 25.15 -5.06 -8.61
CA ILE A 188 25.77 -6.07 -7.73
C ILE A 188 27.16 -6.44 -8.27
N LYS A 189 27.32 -6.65 -9.58
CA LYS A 189 28.62 -6.96 -10.19
C LYS A 189 29.65 -5.85 -10.02
N SER A 190 29.24 -4.58 -10.11
CA SER A 190 30.16 -3.46 -9.86
C SER A 190 30.55 -3.32 -8.39
N GLU A 191 29.69 -3.76 -7.48
CA GLU A 191 29.93 -3.74 -6.02
C GLU A 191 30.69 -4.98 -5.53
N TYR A 192 30.58 -6.11 -6.23
CA TYR A 192 31.15 -7.42 -5.88
C TYR A 192 31.79 -8.08 -7.10
N SER A 193 33.02 -7.67 -7.42
CA SER A 193 33.74 -8.11 -8.63
C SER A 193 34.21 -9.57 -8.60
N ASP A 194 34.23 -10.17 -7.42
CA ASP A 194 34.68 -11.54 -7.13
C ASP A 194 33.60 -12.61 -7.42
N LEU A 195 32.35 -12.21 -7.63
CA LEU A 195 31.26 -13.14 -7.95
C LEU A 195 31.20 -13.49 -9.45
N ASP A 196 31.03 -14.78 -9.76
CA ASP A 196 30.87 -15.25 -11.14
C ASP A 196 29.42 -15.14 -11.64
N PHE A 197 29.11 -14.06 -12.36
CA PHE A 197 27.80 -13.85 -12.97
C PHE A 197 27.58 -14.62 -14.29
N SER A 198 28.48 -15.50 -14.71
CA SER A 198 28.40 -16.20 -16.00
C SER A 198 27.06 -16.93 -16.19
N LEU A 199 26.62 -17.66 -15.16
CA LEU A 199 25.39 -18.46 -15.19
C LEU A 199 24.13 -17.57 -15.29
N ILE A 200 24.05 -16.52 -14.47
CA ILE A 200 22.91 -15.58 -14.48
C ILE A 200 22.85 -14.80 -15.79
N ASN A 201 24.00 -14.36 -16.30
CA ASN A 201 24.07 -13.68 -17.59
C ASN A 201 23.66 -14.61 -18.73
N SER A 202 24.04 -15.89 -18.67
CA SER A 202 23.63 -16.89 -19.66
C SER A 202 22.11 -17.09 -19.64
N GLU A 203 21.50 -17.11 -18.45
CA GLU A 203 20.07 -17.33 -18.29
C GLU A 203 19.25 -16.07 -18.65
N LEU A 204 19.68 -14.88 -18.25
CA LEU A 204 19.08 -13.62 -18.71
C LEU A 204 19.13 -13.50 -20.23
N LYS A 205 20.26 -13.89 -20.85
CA LYS A 205 20.39 -13.97 -22.32
C LYS A 205 19.46 -15.02 -22.92
N ARG A 206 19.27 -16.18 -22.27
CA ARG A 206 18.37 -17.24 -22.72
C ARG A 206 16.91 -16.79 -22.66
N LEU A 207 16.47 -16.20 -21.54
CA LEU A 207 15.11 -15.64 -21.37
C LEU A 207 14.85 -14.50 -22.35
N GLU A 208 15.83 -13.62 -22.54
CA GLU A 208 15.77 -12.58 -23.56
C GLU A 208 15.72 -13.17 -24.98
N GLY A 209 16.46 -14.25 -25.23
CA GLY A 209 16.44 -15.01 -26.48
C GLY A 209 15.08 -15.64 -26.76
N LEU A 210 14.48 -16.29 -25.75
CA LEU A 210 13.14 -16.86 -25.82
C LEU A 210 12.08 -15.80 -26.09
N LEU A 211 12.15 -14.67 -25.38
CA LEU A 211 11.27 -13.54 -25.63
C LEU A 211 11.46 -12.96 -27.03
N LYS A 212 12.70 -12.83 -27.50
CA LYS A 212 13.00 -12.38 -28.87
C LYS A 212 12.51 -13.38 -29.93
N SER A 213 12.61 -14.69 -29.68
CA SER A 213 12.17 -15.73 -30.61
C SER A 213 10.64 -15.90 -30.63
N GLU A 214 9.97 -15.74 -29.49
CA GLU A 214 8.50 -15.88 -29.38
C GLU A 214 7.75 -14.61 -29.82
N SER A 215 8.44 -13.47 -29.96
CA SER A 215 7.74 -12.20 -30.16
C SER A 215 8.34 -11.20 -31.16
N GLY A 216 9.42 -11.56 -31.86
CA GLY A 216 9.98 -10.76 -32.96
C GLY A 216 10.36 -9.33 -32.59
N SER A 217 10.82 -8.55 -33.58
CA SER A 217 11.24 -7.14 -33.45
C SER A 217 10.17 -6.18 -32.88
N VAL A 218 8.92 -6.64 -32.75
CA VAL A 218 7.74 -5.85 -32.36
C VAL A 218 7.71 -5.51 -30.88
N ILE A 219 8.29 -6.33 -30.00
CA ILE A 219 8.16 -6.12 -28.54
C ILE A 219 9.31 -5.29 -27.98
N THR A 220 10.53 -5.53 -28.45
CA THR A 220 11.69 -4.68 -28.13
C THR A 220 11.42 -3.23 -28.55
N SER A 221 10.82 -3.02 -29.73
CA SER A 221 10.43 -1.69 -30.19
C SER A 221 9.28 -1.08 -29.36
N LYS A 222 8.30 -1.87 -28.91
CA LYS A 222 7.22 -1.39 -28.01
C LYS A 222 7.73 -0.98 -26.64
N LEU A 223 8.62 -1.75 -26.01
CA LEU A 223 9.16 -1.38 -24.70
C LEU A 223 10.06 -0.15 -24.80
N ALA A 224 10.93 -0.08 -25.80
CA ALA A 224 11.74 1.10 -26.05
C ALA A 224 10.85 2.34 -26.26
N ARG A 225 9.75 2.20 -27.02
CA ARG A 225 8.74 3.26 -27.18
C ARG A 225 8.09 3.66 -25.86
N GLU A 226 7.70 2.72 -25.01
CA GLU A 226 7.02 3.03 -23.75
C GLU A 226 7.97 3.67 -22.72
N ASN A 227 9.22 3.20 -22.64
CA ASN A 227 10.24 3.81 -21.79
C ASN A 227 10.55 5.24 -22.23
N ASP A 228 10.73 5.46 -23.54
CA ASP A 228 10.93 6.79 -24.09
C ASP A 228 9.70 7.67 -23.86
N ARG A 229 8.50 7.12 -24.03
CA ARG A 229 7.24 7.84 -23.80
C ARG A 229 7.12 8.31 -22.36
N ASN A 230 7.40 7.45 -21.39
CA ASN A 230 7.34 7.82 -19.98
C ASN A 230 8.42 8.86 -19.64
N TYR A 231 9.64 8.68 -20.13
CA TYR A 231 10.71 9.66 -19.96
C TYR A 231 10.32 11.04 -20.51
N PHE A 232 9.92 11.12 -21.78
CA PHE A 232 9.58 12.41 -22.41
C PHE A 232 8.29 13.00 -21.86
N LYS A 233 7.30 12.19 -21.49
CA LYS A 233 6.08 12.65 -20.82
C LYS A 233 6.39 13.29 -19.48
N ASP A 234 7.20 12.63 -18.64
CA ASP A 234 7.62 13.18 -17.34
C ASP A 234 8.37 14.50 -17.52
N MET A 235 9.32 14.55 -18.46
CA MET A 235 10.04 15.79 -18.80
C MET A 235 9.11 16.88 -19.34
N SER A 236 8.12 16.53 -20.16
CA SER A 236 7.13 17.48 -20.70
C SER A 236 6.20 18.01 -19.62
N ILE A 237 5.72 17.18 -18.69
CA ILE A 237 4.89 17.63 -17.55
C ILE A 237 5.69 18.62 -16.71
N LEU A 238 6.93 18.26 -16.37
CA LEU A 238 7.87 19.08 -15.63
C LEU A 238 8.15 20.42 -16.32
N TRP A 239 8.29 20.40 -17.65
CA TRP A 239 8.55 21.58 -18.45
C TRP A 239 7.29 22.44 -18.67
N ASN A 240 6.11 21.81 -18.71
CA ASN A 240 4.82 22.49 -18.87
C ASN A 240 4.36 23.18 -17.60
N SER A 241 4.62 22.60 -16.42
CA SER A 241 4.41 23.31 -15.15
C SER A 241 5.23 24.61 -15.06
N VAL A 242 6.15 24.80 -16.00
CA VAL A 242 7.07 25.93 -16.02
C VAL A 242 6.78 26.92 -17.15
N TYR A 243 6.31 26.48 -18.32
CA TYR A 243 6.18 27.31 -19.53
C TYR A 243 4.75 27.65 -19.95
N THR A 244 3.70 27.17 -19.28
CA THR A 244 2.34 27.62 -19.62
C THR A 244 2.20 29.10 -19.31
N ASP A 245 1.76 29.90 -20.31
CA ASP A 245 1.55 31.37 -20.32
C ASP A 245 0.59 31.93 -19.24
N HIS A 246 0.30 31.18 -18.19
CA HIS A 246 -0.41 31.73 -17.04
C HIS A 246 0.61 32.46 -16.15
N ASP A 247 0.35 33.73 -15.89
CA ASP A 247 1.20 34.61 -15.06
C ASP A 247 1.44 34.08 -13.64
N TYR A 248 0.68 33.07 -13.24
CA TYR A 248 0.81 32.36 -11.98
C TYR A 248 1.64 31.07 -12.17
N PRO A 249 2.71 30.85 -11.38
CA PRO A 249 3.24 29.51 -11.24
C PRO A 249 2.07 28.62 -10.79
N PRO A 250 1.90 27.40 -11.35
CA PRO A 250 0.78 26.54 -10.96
C PRO A 250 0.73 26.43 -9.44
N ASP A 251 -0.45 26.66 -8.85
CA ASP A 251 -0.69 26.80 -7.39
C ASP A 251 -0.14 25.63 -6.54
N GLY A 252 0.35 24.56 -7.17
CA GLY A 252 1.01 23.43 -6.51
C GLY A 252 2.53 23.52 -6.33
N LEU A 253 3.25 24.55 -6.81
CA LEU A 253 4.71 24.62 -6.63
C LEU A 253 5.16 25.00 -5.20
N TYR A 254 4.24 25.47 -4.36
CA TYR A 254 4.53 25.82 -2.97
C TYR A 254 4.55 24.58 -2.06
N GLY A 255 5.56 24.50 -1.18
CA GLY A 255 5.61 23.62 0.00
C GLY A 255 5.90 22.12 -0.20
N GLY A 256 5.45 21.48 -1.29
CA GLY A 256 5.60 20.01 -1.48
C GLY A 256 6.30 19.59 -2.76
N ASN A 257 6.10 20.32 -3.86
CA ASN A 257 6.65 19.95 -5.17
C ASN A 257 8.13 20.30 -5.36
N MET A 258 8.74 21.03 -4.42
CA MET A 258 10.16 21.40 -4.53
C MET A 258 11.10 20.20 -4.42
N GLN A 259 10.84 19.29 -3.48
CA GLN A 259 11.61 18.05 -3.36
C GLN A 259 11.45 17.20 -4.63
N PHE A 260 10.24 17.14 -5.18
CA PHE A 260 9.97 16.49 -6.46
C PHE A 260 10.79 17.10 -7.61
N LEU A 261 10.87 18.43 -7.70
CA LEU A 261 11.72 19.12 -8.69
C LEU A 261 13.19 18.74 -8.47
N THR A 262 13.72 18.89 -7.26
CA THR A 262 15.12 18.58 -6.95
C THR A 262 15.45 17.12 -7.27
N ASP A 263 14.60 16.17 -6.89
CA ASP A 263 14.80 14.74 -7.13
C ASP A 263 14.71 14.37 -8.61
N LYS A 264 13.79 14.96 -9.37
CA LYS A 264 13.66 14.72 -10.81
C LYS A 264 14.82 15.33 -11.60
N PHE A 265 15.41 16.42 -11.12
CA PHE A 265 16.51 17.10 -11.80
C PHE A 265 17.92 16.71 -11.33
N LYS A 266 18.05 15.99 -10.22
CA LYS A 266 19.37 15.60 -9.67
C LYS A 266 20.26 14.86 -10.67
N ASP A 267 19.66 14.09 -11.58
CA ASP A 267 20.37 13.33 -12.62
C ASP A 267 20.19 13.93 -14.04
N PHE A 268 19.35 14.95 -14.19
CA PHE A 268 19.10 15.57 -15.48
C PHE A 268 20.33 16.35 -15.96
N THR A 269 20.65 16.22 -17.25
CA THR A 269 21.56 17.13 -17.94
C THR A 269 20.97 17.51 -19.30
N LYS A 270 21.23 18.74 -19.75
CA LYS A 270 20.78 19.20 -21.08
C LYS A 270 21.28 18.26 -22.18
N GLN A 271 22.55 17.87 -22.13
CA GLN A 271 23.15 16.94 -23.08
C GLN A 271 22.49 15.56 -23.00
N GLY A 272 22.32 15.00 -21.80
CA GLY A 272 21.67 13.69 -21.64
C GLY A 272 20.25 13.64 -22.18
N PHE A 273 19.50 14.74 -22.11
CA PHE A 273 18.19 14.84 -22.77
C PHE A 273 18.29 14.81 -24.30
N PHE A 274 19.20 15.58 -24.91
CA PHE A 274 19.37 15.57 -26.36
C PHE A 274 19.96 14.24 -26.87
N ASP A 275 20.86 13.62 -26.13
CA ASP A 275 21.36 12.27 -26.42
C ASP A 275 20.21 11.26 -26.41
N LYS A 276 19.27 11.39 -25.47
CA LYS A 276 18.07 10.57 -25.41
C LYS A 276 17.15 10.81 -26.61
N VAL A 277 16.98 12.06 -27.04
CA VAL A 277 16.24 12.41 -28.27
C VAL A 277 16.86 11.75 -29.50
N GLU A 278 18.17 11.88 -29.68
CA GLU A 278 18.88 11.28 -30.82
C GLU A 278 18.86 9.75 -30.77
N SER A 279 18.97 9.16 -29.58
CA SER A 279 18.79 7.71 -29.38
C SER A 279 17.39 7.25 -29.80
N SER A 280 16.34 7.98 -29.40
CA SER A 280 14.95 7.66 -29.78
C SER A 280 14.70 7.81 -31.28
N LYS A 281 15.36 8.77 -31.95
CA LYS A 281 15.31 8.90 -33.42
C LYS A 281 15.94 7.69 -34.09
N LYS A 282 17.16 7.31 -33.68
CA LYS A 282 17.88 6.13 -34.20
C LYS A 282 17.11 4.83 -33.99
N ASN A 283 16.41 4.70 -32.87
CA ASN A 283 15.66 3.50 -32.50
C ASN A 283 14.22 3.47 -33.06
N GLY A 284 13.80 4.47 -33.85
CA GLY A 284 12.46 4.52 -34.44
C GLY A 284 11.32 4.65 -33.40
N THR A 285 11.63 5.13 -32.20
CA THR A 285 10.67 5.37 -31.11
C THR A 285 10.21 6.83 -31.07
N TYR A 286 10.99 7.74 -31.67
CA TYR A 286 10.75 9.18 -31.68
C TYR A 286 9.34 9.59 -32.13
N PRO A 287 8.71 9.02 -33.18
CA PRO A 287 7.36 9.45 -33.59
C PRO A 287 6.30 9.32 -32.49
N ALA A 288 6.46 8.35 -31.57
CA ALA A 288 5.52 8.16 -30.44
C ALA A 288 5.69 9.20 -29.31
N VAL A 289 6.80 9.94 -29.33
CA VAL A 289 7.21 10.86 -28.25
C VAL A 289 7.56 12.26 -28.75
N GLN A 290 7.48 12.48 -30.06
CA GLN A 290 7.92 13.69 -30.75
C GLN A 290 7.30 14.94 -30.13
N SER A 291 5.99 14.94 -29.87
CA SER A 291 5.32 16.11 -29.29
C SER A 291 5.87 16.49 -27.91
N TYR A 292 6.19 15.51 -27.07
CA TYR A 292 6.81 15.75 -25.76
C TYR A 292 8.26 16.20 -25.90
N ALA A 293 9.03 15.52 -26.75
CA ALA A 293 10.44 15.82 -26.97
C ALA A 293 10.65 17.22 -27.57
N GLU A 294 9.85 17.62 -28.57
CA GLU A 294 9.91 18.93 -29.20
C GLU A 294 9.52 20.05 -28.23
N LYS A 295 8.50 19.82 -27.40
CA LYS A 295 8.06 20.80 -26.41
C LYS A 295 9.16 21.11 -25.38
N VAL A 296 9.82 20.07 -24.86
CA VAL A 296 10.94 20.22 -23.94
C VAL A 296 12.17 20.81 -24.66
N SER A 297 12.48 20.33 -25.88
CA SER A 297 13.59 20.86 -26.68
C SER A 297 13.45 22.35 -26.96
N LYS A 298 12.23 22.82 -27.29
CA LYS A 298 11.96 24.24 -27.57
C LYS A 298 12.32 25.11 -26.37
N GLY A 299 11.90 24.74 -25.16
CA GLY A 299 12.27 25.55 -23.99
C GLY A 299 13.72 25.34 -23.53
N LEU A 300 14.31 24.16 -23.73
CA LEU A 300 15.76 23.97 -23.51
C LEU A 300 16.62 24.79 -24.49
N ASN A 301 16.05 25.21 -25.62
CA ASN A 301 16.67 26.15 -26.55
C ASN A 301 16.42 27.61 -26.17
N ASP A 302 15.26 27.94 -25.58
CA ASP A 302 14.95 29.25 -24.97
C ASP A 302 15.35 29.30 -23.48
N TYR A 303 16.52 28.72 -23.17
CA TYR A 303 16.95 28.42 -21.81
C TYR A 303 17.22 29.65 -20.91
N PRO A 304 17.79 30.76 -21.43
CA PRO A 304 17.93 31.98 -20.64
C PRO A 304 16.57 32.51 -20.13
N ARG A 305 15.52 32.39 -20.94
CA ARG A 305 14.16 32.79 -20.55
C ARG A 305 13.60 31.87 -19.46
N TYR A 306 13.82 30.56 -19.54
CA TYR A 306 13.43 29.61 -18.48
C TYR A 306 14.00 30.01 -17.10
N ILE A 307 15.32 30.22 -17.03
CA ILE A 307 15.96 30.63 -15.78
C ILE A 307 15.34 31.94 -15.29
N ASN A 308 15.23 32.93 -16.18
CA ASN A 308 14.80 34.28 -15.84
C ASN A 308 13.31 34.41 -15.48
N GLN A 309 12.44 33.52 -15.97
CA GLN A 309 11.01 33.62 -15.70
C GLN A 309 10.58 32.72 -14.55
N VAL A 310 11.23 31.57 -14.35
CA VAL A 310 10.64 30.52 -13.50
C VAL A 310 11.54 30.21 -12.33
N LEU A 311 12.83 29.95 -12.55
CA LEU A 311 13.73 29.78 -11.43
C LEU A 311 13.87 31.08 -10.63
N VAL A 312 13.82 32.26 -11.28
CA VAL A 312 13.71 33.56 -10.58
C VAL A 312 12.44 33.60 -9.72
N LYS A 313 11.27 33.32 -10.31
CA LYS A 313 9.99 33.41 -9.59
C LYS A 313 9.94 32.40 -8.44
N ALA A 314 10.39 31.17 -8.64
CA ALA A 314 10.46 30.14 -7.60
C ALA A 314 11.46 30.49 -6.49
N TYR A 315 12.65 30.99 -6.85
CA TYR A 315 13.65 31.46 -5.88
C TYR A 315 13.11 32.62 -5.06
N LYS A 316 12.54 33.64 -5.71
CA LYS A 316 11.95 34.81 -5.04
C LYS A 316 10.76 34.42 -4.18
N GLY A 317 9.81 33.66 -4.71
CA GLY A 317 8.67 33.16 -3.95
C GLY A 317 9.12 32.38 -2.71
N ARG A 318 10.19 31.59 -2.81
CA ARG A 318 10.75 30.90 -1.65
C ARG A 318 11.34 31.86 -0.63
N LEU A 319 12.03 32.93 -1.04
CA LEU A 319 12.48 33.95 -0.09
C LEU A 319 11.32 34.76 0.50
N ASP A 320 10.27 35.01 -0.29
CA ASP A 320 9.06 35.72 0.15
C ASP A 320 8.30 34.91 1.22
N ASP A 321 8.43 33.56 1.25
CA ASP A 321 7.90 32.71 2.31
C ASP A 321 8.43 33.14 3.70
N LEU A 322 9.67 33.63 3.78
CA LEU A 322 10.28 34.11 5.04
C LEU A 322 9.44 35.20 5.69
N THR A 323 8.84 36.08 4.87
CA THR A 323 8.03 37.21 5.34
C THR A 323 6.53 36.92 5.35
N THR A 324 6.03 36.17 4.37
CA THR A 324 4.59 36.02 4.11
C THR A 324 3.89 35.10 5.11
N PHE A 325 4.57 34.04 5.57
CA PHE A 325 3.96 33.03 6.45
C PHE A 325 4.36 33.18 7.93
N GLY A 326 4.87 34.34 8.33
CA GLY A 326 5.37 34.54 9.69
C GLY A 326 6.51 33.57 10.05
N ILE A 327 7.26 33.08 9.06
CA ILE A 327 8.41 32.18 9.26
C ILE A 327 9.54 32.92 9.99
N LYS A 328 9.61 34.25 9.81
CA LYS A 328 10.57 35.12 10.49
C LYS A 328 10.48 34.95 12.02
N GLY A 329 11.53 34.39 12.62
CA GLY A 329 11.60 34.09 14.06
C GLY A 329 11.64 32.59 14.39
N ASP A 330 11.34 31.71 13.45
CA ASP A 330 11.51 30.25 13.57
C ASP A 330 12.85 29.85 12.91
N PRO A 331 13.93 29.61 13.67
CA PRO A 331 15.25 29.38 13.10
C PRO A 331 15.32 28.14 12.20
N GLN A 332 14.48 27.12 12.47
CA GLN A 332 14.45 25.88 11.70
C GLN A 332 13.80 26.11 10.34
N LYS A 333 12.62 26.74 10.32
CA LYS A 333 11.94 27.04 9.06
C LYS A 333 12.69 28.03 8.19
N GLU A 334 13.28 29.06 8.79
CA GLU A 334 14.10 30.00 8.04
C GLU A 334 15.25 29.28 7.34
N LEU A 335 15.95 28.38 8.05
CA LEU A 335 17.04 27.60 7.46
C LEU A 335 16.54 26.65 6.37
N GLU A 336 15.42 25.97 6.58
CA GLU A 336 14.78 25.11 5.57
C GLU A 336 14.42 25.89 4.30
N VAL A 337 13.87 27.09 4.45
CA VAL A 337 13.53 27.98 3.33
C VAL A 337 14.78 28.38 2.55
N LEU A 338 15.83 28.80 3.27
CA LEU A 338 17.10 29.20 2.67
C LEU A 338 17.82 28.04 1.97
N GLU A 339 17.85 26.84 2.56
CA GLU A 339 18.43 25.65 1.92
C GLU A 339 17.62 25.24 0.68
N GLY A 340 16.29 25.37 0.71
CA GLY A 340 15.45 25.20 -0.49
C GLY A 340 15.79 26.20 -1.59
N ALA A 341 16.00 27.47 -1.25
CA ALA A 341 16.42 28.51 -2.19
C ALA A 341 17.85 28.28 -2.72
N LYS A 342 18.76 27.75 -1.90
CA LYS A 342 20.11 27.33 -2.31
C LYS A 342 20.06 26.18 -3.32
N LYS A 343 19.29 25.13 -3.06
CA LYS A 343 19.07 24.01 -4.00
C LYS A 343 18.52 24.50 -5.35
N LEU A 344 17.64 25.50 -5.35
CA LEU A 344 17.16 26.14 -6.59
C LEU A 344 18.28 26.87 -7.35
N ALA A 345 19.15 27.59 -6.64
CA ALA A 345 20.28 28.27 -7.26
C ALA A 345 21.34 27.28 -7.79
N GLU A 346 21.64 26.21 -7.04
CA GLU A 346 22.50 25.10 -7.49
C GLU A 346 21.93 24.42 -8.73
N LEU A 347 20.62 24.17 -8.73
CA LEU A 347 19.93 23.62 -9.88
C LEU A 347 20.09 24.54 -11.09
N ALA A 348 19.80 25.84 -10.95
CA ALA A 348 19.99 26.82 -12.03
C ALA A 348 21.43 26.81 -12.58
N LEU A 349 22.43 26.72 -11.69
CA LEU A 349 23.85 26.66 -12.06
C LEU A 349 24.24 25.34 -12.72
N LYS A 350 23.66 24.21 -12.32
CA LYS A 350 23.89 22.91 -12.98
C LYS A 350 23.53 22.97 -14.46
N PHE A 351 22.49 23.71 -14.80
CA PHE A 351 22.03 23.85 -16.17
C PHE A 351 22.66 25.01 -16.95
N ALA A 352 22.95 26.14 -16.29
CA ALA A 352 23.71 27.24 -16.86
C ALA A 352 24.83 27.65 -15.90
N PRO A 353 25.98 26.96 -15.95
CA PRO A 353 27.11 27.19 -15.04
C PRO A 353 27.64 28.63 -15.07
N ASN A 354 27.40 29.34 -16.17
CA ASN A 354 27.86 30.71 -16.39
C ASN A 354 26.77 31.78 -16.21
N ASN A 355 25.56 31.43 -15.77
CA ASN A 355 24.49 32.42 -15.57
C ASN A 355 24.83 33.35 -14.38
N PRO A 356 24.99 34.68 -14.59
CA PRO A 356 25.42 35.61 -13.54
C PRO A 356 24.38 35.74 -12.41
N THR A 357 23.09 35.73 -12.75
CA THR A 357 21.99 35.83 -11.78
C THR A 357 21.96 34.64 -10.83
N ALA A 358 22.08 33.42 -11.37
CA ALA A 358 22.12 32.21 -10.56
C ALA A 358 23.35 32.16 -9.63
N LYS A 359 24.53 32.62 -10.11
CA LYS A 359 25.74 32.75 -9.27
C LYS A 359 25.52 33.75 -8.13
N GLN A 360 24.87 34.87 -8.41
CA GLN A 360 24.54 35.88 -7.40
C GLN A 360 23.59 35.31 -6.35
N TRP A 361 22.51 34.63 -6.74
CA TRP A 361 21.59 33.99 -5.79
C TRP A 361 22.28 32.98 -4.91
N PHE A 362 23.06 32.08 -5.51
CA PHE A 362 23.80 31.07 -4.77
C PHE A 362 24.71 31.72 -3.72
N LYS A 363 25.43 32.79 -4.09
CA LYS A 363 26.27 33.56 -3.16
C LYS A 363 25.45 34.24 -2.07
N GLU A 364 24.34 34.87 -2.42
CA GLU A 364 23.47 35.58 -1.50
C GLU A 364 22.85 34.63 -0.48
N VAL A 365 22.17 33.58 -0.93
CA VAL A 365 21.52 32.60 -0.06
C VAL A 365 22.54 31.85 0.80
N SER A 366 23.71 31.49 0.25
CA SER A 366 24.79 30.88 1.04
C SER A 366 25.32 31.84 2.11
N SER A 367 25.40 33.14 1.83
CA SER A 367 25.76 34.16 2.82
C SER A 367 24.69 34.30 3.91
N GLN A 368 23.40 34.27 3.55
CA GLN A 368 22.30 34.28 4.52
C GLN A 368 22.32 33.05 5.41
N ILE A 369 22.51 31.85 4.84
CA ILE A 369 22.72 30.60 5.58
C ILE A 369 23.92 30.74 6.51
N GLY A 370 25.06 31.22 6.01
CA GLY A 370 26.28 31.43 6.80
C GLY A 370 26.06 32.38 7.99
N LYS A 371 25.35 33.49 7.78
CA LYS A 371 24.98 34.41 8.87
C LYS A 371 24.08 33.73 9.91
N LYS A 372 23.04 33.02 9.48
CA LYS A 372 22.09 32.33 10.38
C LYS A 372 22.76 31.21 11.17
N THR A 373 23.67 30.48 10.54
CA THR A 373 24.39 29.36 11.14
C THR A 373 25.57 29.79 12.02
N SER A 374 26.16 30.97 11.78
CA SER A 374 27.30 31.48 12.57
C SER A 374 26.99 31.68 14.06
N GLY A 375 25.73 31.92 14.41
CA GLY A 375 25.28 32.09 15.80
C GLY A 375 24.88 30.79 16.49
N ILE A 376 24.89 29.66 15.78
CA ILE A 376 24.53 28.35 16.32
C ILE A 376 25.74 27.80 17.05
N THR A 377 25.62 27.62 18.37
CA THR A 377 26.55 26.78 19.10
C THR A 377 26.24 25.34 18.71
N TYR A 378 27.20 24.63 18.10
CA TYR A 378 27.04 23.23 17.73
C TYR A 378 27.47 22.32 18.88
N ALA A 379 26.79 21.20 19.06
CA ALA A 379 27.16 20.20 20.07
C ALA A 379 28.35 19.32 19.64
N SER A 380 28.58 19.22 18.33
CA SER A 380 29.65 18.42 17.71
C SER A 380 29.88 18.87 16.26
N SER A 381 30.93 18.36 15.62
CA SER A 381 31.13 18.51 14.17
C SER A 381 30.00 17.86 13.38
N MET A 382 29.53 16.69 13.82
CA MET A 382 28.39 15.98 13.23
C MET A 382 27.12 16.82 13.29
N HIS A 383 26.86 17.50 14.41
CA HIS A 383 25.74 18.46 14.47
C HIS A 383 25.86 19.51 13.36
N LYS A 384 27.03 20.13 13.18
CA LYS A 384 27.21 21.14 12.12
C LYS A 384 26.93 20.58 10.72
N THR A 385 27.37 19.36 10.44
CA THR A 385 27.17 18.70 9.14
C THR A 385 25.70 18.37 8.87
N TYR A 386 24.99 17.85 9.88
CA TYR A 386 23.63 17.31 9.75
C TYR A 386 22.56 18.22 10.38
N LEU A 387 22.81 19.53 10.39
CA LEU A 387 21.92 20.51 11.00
C LEU A 387 20.53 20.48 10.36
N GLY A 388 19.48 20.31 11.18
CA GLY A 388 18.11 20.21 10.70
C GLY A 388 17.74 18.84 10.15
N GLU A 389 18.63 17.84 10.27
CA GLU A 389 18.40 16.47 9.83
C GLU A 389 18.14 15.52 11.02
N MET A 390 17.52 14.39 10.70
CA MET A 390 17.31 13.27 11.61
C MET A 390 18.10 12.06 11.12
N LEU A 391 19.06 11.61 11.92
CA LEU A 391 19.86 10.42 11.66
C LEU A 391 19.42 9.26 12.55
N PHE A 392 19.56 8.04 12.06
CA PHE A 392 19.15 6.83 12.78
C PHE A 392 20.35 5.96 13.13
N SER A 393 20.28 5.24 14.25
CA SER A 393 21.37 4.41 14.77
C SER A 393 20.82 3.22 15.58
N THR A 394 21.66 2.23 15.86
CA THR A 394 21.27 1.04 16.66
C THR A 394 21.53 1.18 18.16
N LYS A 395 22.07 2.31 18.60
CA LYS A 395 22.41 2.64 20.00
C LYS A 395 22.20 4.13 20.27
N GLU A 396 22.01 4.51 21.53
CA GLU A 396 22.04 5.94 21.93
C GLU A 396 23.42 6.52 21.60
N ILE A 397 23.48 7.65 20.90
CA ILE A 397 24.75 8.27 20.46
C ILE A 397 25.26 9.23 21.52
N SER A 398 26.54 9.14 21.87
CA SER A 398 27.20 10.12 22.72
C SER A 398 27.59 11.36 21.92
N ILE A 399 26.78 12.42 22.02
CA ILE A 399 27.02 13.67 21.30
C ILE A 399 28.36 14.30 21.70
N GLY A 400 29.15 14.72 20.71
CA GLY A 400 30.55 15.16 20.84
C GLY A 400 31.59 14.06 20.56
N SER A 401 31.16 12.81 20.41
CA SER A 401 32.03 11.66 20.11
C SER A 401 31.42 10.74 19.03
N GLU A 402 30.57 11.30 18.19
CA GLU A 402 29.87 10.58 17.13
C GLU A 402 30.77 10.32 15.92
N ASN A 403 30.58 9.19 15.24
CA ASN A 403 31.17 8.89 13.95
C ASN A 403 30.08 8.64 12.91
N GLU A 404 30.35 8.90 11.62
CA GLU A 404 29.40 8.62 10.54
C GLU A 404 28.95 7.16 10.52
N SER A 405 29.85 6.22 10.85
CA SER A 405 29.57 4.78 10.93
C SER A 405 28.63 4.38 12.07
N ASP A 406 28.37 5.26 13.03
CA ASP A 406 27.39 4.99 14.09
C ASP A 406 25.95 5.08 13.57
N PHE A 407 25.75 5.69 12.40
CA PHE A 407 24.45 5.90 11.79
C PHE A 407 24.17 4.91 10.66
N SER A 408 22.91 4.52 10.51
CA SER A 408 22.43 3.63 9.46
C SER A 408 21.09 4.11 8.91
N SER A 409 20.86 3.87 7.63
CA SER A 409 19.55 4.03 6.96
C SER A 409 18.86 2.68 6.70
N SER A 410 19.45 1.58 7.16
CA SER A 410 18.96 0.21 6.95
C SER A 410 19.04 -0.60 8.23
N PHE A 411 17.93 -1.23 8.61
CA PHE A 411 17.76 -1.96 9.85
C PHE A 411 17.11 -3.31 9.60
N LYS A 412 17.20 -4.21 10.57
CA LYS A 412 16.46 -5.47 10.63
C LYS A 412 15.44 -5.40 11.74
N SER A 413 14.35 -6.13 11.56
CA SER A 413 13.38 -6.37 12.62
C SER A 413 14.09 -7.04 13.79
N GLY A 414 13.99 -6.40 14.96
CA GLY A 414 14.70 -6.81 16.16
C GLY A 414 15.95 -5.99 16.48
N ASP A 415 16.36 -5.08 15.61
CA ASP A 415 17.29 -4.02 15.96
C ASP A 415 16.61 -3.03 16.90
N TYR A 416 17.39 -2.44 17.80
CA TYR A 416 16.99 -1.21 18.46
C TYR A 416 17.23 -0.06 17.48
N ILE A 417 16.38 0.95 17.52
CA ILE A 417 16.45 2.07 16.57
C ILE A 417 16.30 3.35 17.37
N TYR A 418 17.30 4.22 17.27
CA TYR A 418 17.34 5.53 17.88
C TYR A 418 17.40 6.59 16.80
N ALA A 419 16.66 7.67 16.99
CA ALA A 419 16.75 8.87 16.17
C ALA A 419 17.55 9.94 16.93
N THR A 420 18.47 10.61 16.21
CA THR A 420 19.17 11.81 16.67
C THR A 420 18.82 12.95 15.73
N VAL A 421 18.21 14.00 16.26
CA VAL A 421 17.80 15.20 15.54
C VAL A 421 18.72 16.34 15.94
N TYR A 422 19.39 16.96 14.98
CA TYR A 422 20.28 18.11 15.20
C TYR A 422 19.56 19.42 14.93
N LEU A 423 19.56 20.35 15.89
CA LEU A 423 18.65 21.50 15.91
C LEU A 423 19.41 22.83 15.86
N PRO A 424 18.92 23.84 15.13
CA PRO A 424 19.57 25.15 15.03
C PRO A 424 19.43 26.01 16.29
N ALA A 425 18.62 25.56 17.23
CA ALA A 425 18.39 26.24 18.50
C ALA A 425 18.22 25.22 19.62
N LYS A 426 18.35 25.67 20.86
CA LYS A 426 17.93 24.89 22.02
C LYS A 426 16.47 24.48 21.88
N LEU A 427 16.16 23.26 22.26
CA LEU A 427 14.83 22.66 22.12
C LEU A 427 13.74 23.48 22.81
N ARG A 428 14.02 24.13 23.97
CA ARG A 428 13.08 25.07 24.63
C ARG A 428 12.63 26.27 23.79
N LYS A 429 13.34 26.60 22.70
CA LYS A 429 12.95 27.66 21.76
C LYS A 429 12.08 27.13 20.62
N LEU A 430 12.06 25.81 20.43
CA LEU A 430 11.33 25.11 19.38
C LEU A 430 10.05 24.48 19.94
N THR A 431 10.04 24.13 21.22
CA THR A 431 8.88 23.62 21.93
C THR A 431 8.23 24.74 22.74
N ASP A 432 6.91 24.67 22.89
CA ASP A 432 6.23 25.40 23.94
C ASP A 432 6.60 24.78 25.30
N SER A 433 6.11 25.33 26.41
CA SER A 433 6.44 24.85 27.77
C SER A 433 6.02 23.40 28.06
N TYR A 434 5.44 22.70 27.08
CA TYR A 434 5.03 21.32 27.22
C TYR A 434 6.21 20.35 27.08
N ALA A 435 6.21 19.33 27.92
CA ALA A 435 7.25 18.31 27.96
C ALA A 435 7.06 17.19 26.91
N ALA A 436 6.21 17.36 25.90
CA ALA A 436 5.97 16.35 24.88
C ALA A 436 5.89 16.97 23.48
N ASN A 437 6.70 16.47 22.56
CA ASN A 437 6.62 16.78 21.13
C ASN A 437 5.93 15.65 20.38
N ASP A 438 5.03 15.98 19.47
CA ASP A 438 4.34 14.97 18.68
C ASP A 438 5.31 14.31 17.71
N VAL A 439 5.22 12.99 17.60
CA VAL A 439 5.97 12.22 16.62
C VAL A 439 5.00 11.47 15.74
N LYS A 440 5.10 11.73 14.44
CA LYS A 440 4.35 11.06 13.41
C LYS A 440 5.24 10.04 12.73
N ILE A 441 4.75 8.82 12.62
CA ILE A 441 5.45 7.74 11.92
C ILE A 441 4.57 7.23 10.79
N LEU A 442 5.19 7.20 9.61
CA LEU A 442 4.62 6.73 8.36
C LEU A 442 5.32 5.43 7.98
N ILE A 443 4.58 4.39 7.65
CA ILE A 443 5.15 3.15 7.10
C ILE A 443 4.64 2.98 5.68
N ASN A 444 5.56 2.88 4.72
CA ASN A 444 5.28 2.84 3.29
C ASN A 444 4.34 3.97 2.82
N GLY A 445 4.44 5.15 3.44
CA GLY A 445 3.60 6.32 3.16
C GLY A 445 2.21 6.32 3.81
N GLY A 446 1.80 5.22 4.46
CA GLY A 446 0.58 5.18 5.27
C GLY A 446 0.80 5.76 6.67
N ILE A 447 -0.13 6.58 7.16
CA ILE A 447 -0.16 7.04 8.55
C ILE A 447 -0.62 5.88 9.42
N ILE A 448 0.16 5.54 10.46
CA ILE A 448 -0.20 4.45 11.37
C ILE A 448 -0.35 4.91 12.82
N SER A 449 0.15 6.10 13.18
CA SER A 449 -0.05 6.64 14.52
C SER A 449 -1.02 7.82 14.56
N GLU A 450 -1.99 7.74 15.47
CA GLU A 450 -2.76 8.91 15.90
C GLU A 450 -1.83 9.82 16.73
N PRO A 451 -1.65 11.10 16.35
CA PRO A 451 -0.69 12.01 16.98
C PRO A 451 -0.86 12.11 18.50
N GLU A 452 -2.10 12.00 18.99
CA GLU A 452 -2.45 12.13 20.41
C GLU A 452 -1.82 11.06 21.32
N SER A 453 -1.31 9.97 20.72
CA SER A 453 -0.77 8.82 21.45
C SER A 453 0.71 8.53 21.17
N THR A 454 1.30 9.21 20.19
CA THR A 454 2.69 9.05 19.78
C THR A 454 3.45 10.36 19.91
N ALA A 455 4.14 10.52 21.04
CA ALA A 455 4.97 11.67 21.33
C ALA A 455 6.34 11.25 21.85
N VAL A 456 7.32 12.14 21.72
CA VAL A 456 8.61 12.05 22.39
C VAL A 456 8.57 12.93 23.62
N TRP A 457 8.79 12.30 24.77
CA TRP A 457 8.92 13.02 26.02
C TRP A 457 10.23 13.80 26.05
N VAL A 458 10.13 15.09 26.33
CA VAL A 458 11.24 16.04 26.42
C VAL A 458 11.41 16.46 27.87
N THR A 459 12.40 15.88 28.52
CA THR A 459 12.78 16.25 29.88
C THR A 459 13.40 17.65 29.94
N THR A 460 13.38 18.32 31.10
CA THR A 460 14.03 19.63 31.27
C THR A 460 15.52 19.65 30.84
N PRO A 461 16.35 18.64 31.15
CA PRO A 461 17.72 18.58 30.62
C PRO A 461 17.80 18.46 29.09
N MET A 462 16.81 17.87 28.43
CA MET A 462 16.73 17.82 26.96
C MET A 462 16.36 19.18 26.37
N GLN A 463 15.53 19.97 27.04
CA GLN A 463 15.12 21.30 26.59
C GLN A 463 16.30 22.28 26.44
N GLU A 464 17.37 22.07 27.22
CA GLU A 464 18.60 22.87 27.16
C GLU A 464 19.55 22.50 26.02
N LYS A 465 19.27 21.39 25.33
CA LYS A 465 20.08 20.88 24.24
C LYS A 465 19.58 21.42 22.91
N ASN A 466 20.52 21.58 21.99
CA ASN A 466 20.31 21.88 20.58
C ASN A 466 20.28 20.58 19.74
N TYR A 467 19.90 19.47 20.37
CA TYR A 467 19.68 18.20 19.72
C TYR A 467 18.64 17.42 20.51
N LEU A 468 17.95 16.48 19.85
CA LEU A 468 16.98 15.59 20.48
C LEU A 468 17.32 14.14 20.12
N GLN A 469 17.42 13.29 21.13
CA GLN A 469 17.58 11.85 20.96
C GLN A 469 16.39 11.12 21.53
N PHE A 470 15.85 10.15 20.79
CA PHE A 470 14.77 9.29 21.26
C PHE A 470 14.85 7.91 20.62
N ALA A 471 14.30 6.91 21.31
CA ALA A 471 14.13 5.59 20.76
C ALA A 471 12.86 5.51 19.92
N ILE A 472 12.99 4.93 18.72
CA ILE A 472 11.87 4.45 17.90
C ILE A 472 11.55 3.02 18.34
N ILE A 473 12.58 2.17 18.43
CA ILE A 473 12.52 0.81 18.99
C ILE A 473 13.51 0.75 20.16
N PRO A 474 13.04 0.85 21.42
CA PRO A 474 13.91 0.99 22.58
C PRO A 474 14.55 -0.33 23.01
N ASN A 475 15.78 -0.25 23.53
CA ASN A 475 16.37 -1.34 24.32
C ASN A 475 15.96 -1.24 25.80
N GLU A 476 16.39 -2.20 26.60
CA GLU A 476 16.07 -2.26 28.03
C GLU A 476 16.65 -1.09 28.83
N ALA A 477 17.87 -0.65 28.52
CA ALA A 477 18.50 0.49 29.20
C ALA A 477 17.70 1.80 28.97
N TRP A 478 17.21 2.03 27.75
CA TRP A 478 16.34 3.15 27.43
C TRP A 478 15.03 3.09 28.20
N LYS A 479 14.41 1.90 28.27
CA LYS A 479 13.17 1.68 29.03
C LYS A 479 13.36 1.94 30.52
N GLN A 480 14.47 1.51 31.11
CA GLN A 480 14.77 1.80 32.52
C GLN A 480 14.94 3.31 32.77
N LYS A 481 15.61 4.01 31.86
CA LYS A 481 15.89 5.45 31.97
C LYS A 481 14.66 6.33 31.73
N TYR A 482 13.83 6.00 30.75
CA TYR A 482 12.75 6.87 30.28
C TYR A 482 11.35 6.24 30.30
N GLY A 483 11.23 4.91 30.38
CA GLY A 483 9.96 4.19 30.25
C GLY A 483 8.91 4.63 31.26
N LYS A 484 9.32 4.97 32.49
CA LYS A 484 8.44 5.54 33.52
C LYS A 484 7.72 6.81 33.03
N PHE A 485 8.42 7.74 32.37
CA PHE A 485 7.79 8.96 31.85
C PHE A 485 6.75 8.65 30.78
N TYR A 486 7.00 7.68 29.91
CA TYR A 486 6.03 7.28 28.88
C TYR A 486 4.76 6.70 29.53
N ILE A 487 4.91 5.85 30.55
CA ILE A 487 3.78 5.24 31.28
C ILE A 487 2.99 6.32 32.03
N GLU A 488 3.65 7.14 32.85
CA GLU A 488 2.98 8.17 33.68
C GLU A 488 2.24 9.22 32.83
N ASN A 489 2.77 9.54 31.65
CA ASN A 489 2.14 10.48 30.71
C ASN A 489 1.24 9.79 29.67
N LYS A 490 0.96 8.49 29.83
CA LYS A 490 0.08 7.70 28.96
C LYS A 490 0.49 7.71 27.48
N LEU A 491 1.79 7.87 27.21
CA LEU A 491 2.35 7.83 25.87
C LEU A 491 2.55 6.37 25.42
N ARG A 492 1.99 6.02 24.26
CA ARG A 492 2.04 4.65 23.70
C ARG A 492 2.95 4.58 22.48
N THR A 493 3.96 5.45 22.44
CA THR A 493 4.80 5.68 21.27
C THR A 493 5.45 4.39 20.77
N HIS A 494 6.23 3.67 21.59
CA HIS A 494 6.93 2.48 21.09
C HIS A 494 5.97 1.31 20.86
N GLU A 495 4.95 1.12 21.71
CA GLU A 495 3.87 0.16 21.49
C GLU A 495 3.20 0.34 20.12
N HIS A 496 2.78 1.57 19.78
CA HIS A 496 2.12 1.88 18.51
C HIS A 496 3.06 1.67 17.32
N ILE A 497 4.32 2.09 17.43
CA ILE A 497 5.33 1.87 16.38
C ILE A 497 5.58 0.38 16.15
N ALA A 498 5.76 -0.39 17.23
CA ALA A 498 6.00 -1.82 17.13
C ALA A 498 4.79 -2.54 16.54
N ASN A 499 3.57 -2.20 16.95
CA ASN A 499 2.33 -2.72 16.35
C ASN A 499 2.20 -2.36 14.87
N ALA A 500 2.55 -1.13 14.51
CA ALA A 500 2.56 -0.66 13.13
C ALA A 500 3.49 -1.50 12.25
N LEU A 501 4.71 -1.76 12.74
CA LEU A 501 5.70 -2.59 12.05
C LEU A 501 5.26 -4.06 11.96
N ILE A 502 4.65 -4.61 13.01
CA ILE A 502 4.10 -5.98 12.98
C ILE A 502 3.00 -6.07 11.91
N THR A 503 2.12 -5.06 11.85
CA THR A 503 0.97 -5.02 10.93
C THR A 503 1.41 -4.81 9.49
N ALA A 504 2.50 -4.06 9.28
CA ALA A 504 3.09 -3.87 7.97
C ALA A 504 3.47 -5.19 7.29
N GLY A 505 3.66 -6.28 8.06
CA GLY A 505 3.87 -7.63 7.53
C GLY A 505 5.34 -7.94 7.23
N PRO A 506 5.65 -9.21 6.89
CA PRO A 506 7.03 -9.72 6.81
C PRO A 506 7.73 -9.34 5.49
N TYR A 507 7.74 -8.04 5.16
CA TYR A 507 8.36 -7.53 3.95
C TYR A 507 9.78 -7.03 4.20
N SER A 508 10.67 -7.35 3.27
CA SER A 508 12.00 -6.74 3.26
C SER A 508 11.95 -5.34 2.65
N GLY A 509 12.71 -4.41 3.23
CA GLY A 509 12.84 -3.05 2.70
C GLY A 509 11.60 -2.17 2.90
N THR A 510 10.84 -2.41 3.97
CA THR A 510 9.77 -1.52 4.41
C THR A 510 10.36 -0.15 4.71
N THR A 511 9.81 0.91 4.10
CA THR A 511 10.24 2.28 4.35
C THR A 511 9.50 2.83 5.56
N VAL A 512 10.25 3.37 6.52
CA VAL A 512 9.72 4.05 7.70
C VAL A 512 10.16 5.50 7.64
N SER A 513 9.19 6.42 7.51
CA SER A 513 9.43 7.85 7.58
C SER A 513 8.99 8.35 8.95
N THR A 514 9.87 9.05 9.65
CA THR A 514 9.63 9.62 10.98
C THR A 514 9.62 11.13 10.87
N GLU A 515 8.65 11.78 11.49
CA GLU A 515 8.51 13.24 11.54
C GLU A 515 8.31 13.67 13.00
N VAL A 516 9.15 14.57 13.49
CA VAL A 516 9.02 15.17 14.82
C VAL A 516 8.46 16.58 14.65
N PHE A 517 7.29 16.85 15.24
CA PHE A 517 6.66 18.16 15.27
C PHE A 517 7.00 18.88 16.57
N PHE A 518 7.51 20.11 16.47
CA PHE A 518 7.90 20.89 17.64
C PHE A 518 6.80 21.89 17.97
N ARG A 519 5.92 21.57 18.94
CA ARG A 519 4.65 22.30 19.20
C ARG A 519 4.76 23.82 19.40
N GLY A 520 5.91 24.32 19.87
CA GLY A 520 6.16 25.76 20.02
C GLY A 520 6.40 26.49 18.70
N THR A 521 6.54 25.73 17.62
CA THR A 521 6.76 26.19 16.27
C THR A 521 5.83 25.44 15.34
N ASN A 522 5.59 25.96 14.14
CA ASN A 522 4.91 25.17 13.11
C ASN A 522 5.91 24.27 12.35
N SER A 523 7.08 23.97 12.94
CA SER A 523 8.20 23.28 12.30
C SER A 523 8.19 21.78 12.57
N SER A 524 8.71 21.02 11.62
CA SER A 524 8.96 19.60 11.79
C SER A 524 10.30 19.20 11.17
N ILE A 525 10.91 18.14 11.70
CA ILE A 525 12.09 17.52 11.10
C ILE A 525 11.75 16.09 10.73
N LYS A 526 12.13 15.69 9.52
CA LYS A 526 11.84 14.38 8.93
C LYS A 526 13.12 13.57 8.77
N GLY A 527 12.99 12.27 8.93
CA GLY A 527 14.01 11.29 8.56
C GLY A 527 13.37 10.04 8.00
N GLU A 528 14.11 9.29 7.19
CA GLU A 528 13.65 8.02 6.63
C GLU A 528 14.72 6.94 6.78
N PHE A 529 14.26 5.71 7.05
CA PHE A 529 15.09 4.52 6.98
C PHE A 529 14.31 3.34 6.41
N LYS A 530 15.03 2.28 6.06
CA LYS A 530 14.46 1.00 5.63
C LYS A 530 14.63 -0.04 6.71
N ILE A 531 13.63 -0.89 6.88
CA ILE A 531 13.66 -2.02 7.80
C ILE A 531 13.29 -3.32 7.09
N ASP A 532 14.06 -4.38 7.35
CA ASP A 532 13.76 -5.73 6.93
C ASP A 532 12.89 -6.45 7.97
N LEU A 533 11.60 -6.60 7.67
CA LEU A 533 10.62 -7.28 8.53
C LEU A 533 10.50 -8.78 8.23
N SER A 534 11.35 -9.33 7.35
CA SER A 534 11.29 -10.76 7.01
C SER A 534 11.66 -11.71 8.16
N GLY A 535 12.23 -11.19 9.26
CA GLY A 535 12.52 -11.91 10.50
C GLY A 535 12.19 -11.07 11.74
N GLY A 536 12.57 -11.53 12.95
CA GLY A 536 12.62 -10.70 14.17
C GLY A 536 11.32 -10.13 14.74
N ILE A 537 10.16 -10.41 14.13
CA ILE A 537 8.84 -9.92 14.54
C ILE A 537 8.52 -10.24 16.01
N ASP A 538 9.02 -11.35 16.54
CA ASP A 538 8.76 -11.74 17.93
C ASP A 538 9.40 -10.79 18.95
N LYS A 539 10.51 -10.12 18.60
CA LYS A 539 11.06 -9.05 19.45
C LYS A 539 10.13 -7.84 19.48
N LEU A 540 9.52 -7.46 18.35
CA LEU A 540 8.54 -6.38 18.30
C LEU A 540 7.29 -6.73 19.13
N LYS A 541 6.78 -7.97 19.01
CA LYS A 541 5.68 -8.46 19.84
C LYS A 541 6.03 -8.43 21.33
N THR A 542 7.28 -8.77 21.66
CA THR A 542 7.77 -8.70 23.05
C THR A 542 7.74 -7.26 23.57
N ILE A 543 8.15 -6.27 22.77
CA ILE A 543 8.06 -4.86 23.14
C ILE A 543 6.60 -4.45 23.38
N VAL A 544 5.70 -4.78 22.45
CA VAL A 544 4.26 -4.50 22.59
C VAL A 544 3.71 -5.09 23.88
N ASN A 545 3.95 -6.38 24.12
CA ASN A 545 3.45 -7.07 25.31
C ASN A 545 4.02 -6.49 26.61
N GLN A 546 5.31 -6.16 26.63
CA GLN A 546 5.96 -5.56 27.81
C GLN A 546 5.37 -4.19 28.13
N GLU A 547 5.22 -3.31 27.13
CA GLU A 547 4.66 -1.97 27.34
C GLU A 547 3.16 -2.02 27.66
N GLU A 548 2.39 -2.89 26.98
CA GLU A 548 0.99 -3.14 27.30
C GLU A 548 0.86 -3.60 28.76
N ASN A 549 1.60 -4.63 29.18
CA ASN A 549 1.55 -5.15 30.55
C ASN A 549 1.95 -4.11 31.59
N ALA A 550 3.01 -3.33 31.35
CA ALA A 550 3.43 -2.26 32.26
C ALA A 550 2.34 -1.20 32.43
N ARG A 551 1.69 -0.80 31.34
CA ARG A 551 0.56 0.15 31.36
C ARG A 551 -0.66 -0.43 32.06
N LEU A 552 -0.99 -1.69 31.81
CA LEU A 552 -2.11 -2.37 32.49
C LEU A 552 -1.89 -2.49 33.99
N ALA A 553 -0.63 -2.71 34.42
CA ALA A 553 -0.25 -2.79 35.82
C ALA A 553 -0.30 -1.42 36.53
N ASP A 554 0.05 -0.33 35.83
CA ASP A 554 -0.01 1.04 36.38
C ASP A 554 -1.45 1.60 36.41
N ALA A 555 -2.32 1.12 35.52
CA ALA A 555 -3.73 1.53 35.51
C ALA A 555 -4.41 1.18 36.85
N LYS A 556 -5.01 2.19 37.48
CA LYS A 556 -5.74 2.09 38.74
C LYS A 556 -7.21 2.43 38.52
N LEU A 557 -8.10 1.76 39.25
CA LEU A 557 -9.49 2.15 39.32
C LEU A 557 -9.61 3.57 39.91
N PRO A 558 -10.56 4.39 39.42
CA PRO A 558 -10.77 5.72 39.97
C PRO A 558 -11.26 5.62 41.43
N LYS A 559 -10.97 6.65 42.22
CA LYS A 559 -11.53 6.77 43.57
C LYS A 559 -13.02 7.09 43.49
N ALA A 560 -13.81 6.53 44.40
CA ALA A 560 -15.22 6.88 44.51
C ALA A 560 -15.36 8.34 44.97
N GLY A 561 -16.13 9.13 44.24
CA GLY A 561 -16.54 10.48 44.63
C GLY A 561 -17.68 10.45 45.66
N MET A 562 -18.58 9.47 45.54
CA MET A 562 -19.64 9.23 46.52
C MET A 562 -19.95 7.74 46.69
N GLN A 563 -20.53 7.39 47.84
CA GLN A 563 -20.95 6.01 48.15
C GLN A 563 -22.47 5.89 48.11
N ASN A 564 -23.00 5.20 47.11
CA ASN A 564 -24.44 4.89 47.03
C ASN A 564 -24.64 3.50 46.39
N THR A 565 -24.91 2.52 47.22
CA THR A 565 -25.03 1.10 46.80
C THR A 565 -26.21 0.85 45.87
N SER A 566 -27.32 1.60 46.03
CA SER A 566 -28.49 1.48 45.16
C SER A 566 -28.18 1.94 43.74
N LEU A 567 -27.57 3.12 43.59
CA LEU A 567 -27.19 3.67 42.28
C LEU A 567 -26.13 2.80 41.59
N VAL A 568 -25.16 2.28 42.35
CA VAL A 568 -24.15 1.33 41.85
C VAL A 568 -24.80 0.07 41.26
N LYS A 569 -25.72 -0.56 42.00
CA LYS A 569 -26.44 -1.76 41.55
C LYS A 569 -27.29 -1.48 40.32
N GLU A 570 -27.93 -0.31 40.29
CA GLU A 570 -28.75 0.08 39.15
C GLU A 570 -27.92 0.34 37.88
N ALA A 571 -26.83 1.09 37.99
CA ALA A 571 -25.92 1.36 36.88
C ALA A 571 -25.35 0.05 36.30
N LEU A 572 -24.92 -0.88 37.16
CA LEU A 572 -24.49 -2.23 36.76
C LEU A 572 -25.59 -2.97 36.00
N GLY A 573 -26.81 -3.00 36.54
CA GLY A 573 -27.94 -3.68 35.91
C GLY A 573 -28.29 -3.10 34.53
N ILE A 574 -28.28 -1.78 34.38
CA ILE A 574 -28.51 -1.10 33.10
C ILE A 574 -27.46 -1.53 32.07
N MET A 575 -26.19 -1.48 32.44
CA MET A 575 -25.10 -1.80 31.51
C MET A 575 -25.01 -3.29 31.20
N GLN A 576 -25.31 -4.16 32.16
CA GLN A 576 -25.37 -5.60 31.91
C GLN A 576 -26.45 -5.94 30.87
N ARG A 577 -27.65 -5.33 30.98
CA ARG A 577 -28.71 -5.49 29.96
C ARG A 577 -28.31 -4.91 28.60
N LYS A 578 -27.72 -3.71 28.58
CA LYS A 578 -27.30 -3.05 27.33
C LYS A 578 -26.17 -3.76 26.61
N SER A 579 -25.30 -4.48 27.32
CA SER A 579 -24.18 -5.21 26.72
C SER A 579 -24.61 -6.35 25.80
N GLY A 580 -25.84 -6.87 25.96
CA GLY A 580 -26.28 -8.07 25.26
C GLY A 580 -25.40 -9.30 25.50
N GLY A 581 -24.64 -9.33 26.60
CA GLY A 581 -23.70 -10.42 26.92
C GLY A 581 -22.30 -10.26 26.32
N SER A 582 -22.06 -9.25 25.48
CA SER A 582 -20.73 -8.99 24.88
C SER A 582 -19.64 -8.63 25.91
N LYS A 583 -20.08 -8.14 27.08
CA LYS A 583 -19.24 -7.76 28.21
C LYS A 583 -19.92 -8.17 29.51
N THR A 584 -19.12 -8.63 30.48
CA THR A 584 -19.60 -8.85 31.85
C THR A 584 -19.13 -7.70 32.71
N TYR A 585 -20.07 -6.90 33.22
CA TYR A 585 -19.75 -5.81 34.14
C TYR A 585 -19.71 -6.33 35.58
N THR A 586 -18.58 -6.16 36.26
CA THR A 586 -18.31 -6.78 37.56
C THR A 586 -18.33 -5.79 38.73
N LYS A 587 -18.08 -4.50 38.46
CA LYS A 587 -17.93 -3.46 39.49
C LYS A 587 -18.33 -2.10 38.93
N ALA A 588 -18.91 -1.24 39.76
CA ALA A 588 -19.21 0.14 39.40
C ALA A 588 -18.80 1.09 40.52
N ILE A 589 -18.23 2.22 40.14
CA ILE A 589 -17.67 3.24 41.03
C ILE A 589 -18.25 4.59 40.61
N ILE A 590 -19.01 5.24 41.48
CA ILE A 590 -19.50 6.59 41.20
C ILE A 590 -18.33 7.55 41.40
N THR A 591 -17.88 8.19 40.32
CA THR A 591 -16.71 9.10 40.35
C THR A 591 -17.12 10.55 40.61
N SER A 592 -18.39 10.89 40.39
CA SER A 592 -18.94 12.18 40.82
C SER A 592 -18.96 12.31 42.34
N VAL A 593 -18.52 13.45 42.86
CA VAL A 593 -18.57 13.77 44.30
C VAL A 593 -19.98 14.17 44.73
N ASN A 594 -20.71 14.84 43.82
CA ASN A 594 -22.09 15.27 43.98
C ASN A 594 -22.86 15.04 42.67
N TRP A 595 -24.15 15.32 42.68
CA TRP A 595 -24.96 15.37 41.46
C TRP A 595 -24.61 16.59 40.61
N ASP A 596 -24.51 16.40 39.30
CA ASP A 596 -24.42 17.49 38.33
C ASP A 596 -25.83 17.83 37.84
N TYR A 597 -26.29 19.07 38.00
CA TYR A 597 -27.66 19.47 37.69
C TYR A 597 -27.78 20.15 36.33
N ASP A 598 -28.60 19.57 35.45
CA ASP A 598 -28.94 20.18 34.17
C ASP A 598 -30.12 21.13 34.37
N LYS A 599 -29.99 22.35 33.84
CA LYS A 599 -31.04 23.37 33.88
C LYS A 599 -31.50 23.71 32.47
N ASN A 600 -32.79 23.99 32.31
CA ASN A 600 -33.29 24.59 31.08
C ASN A 600 -32.94 26.09 31.02
N TRP A 601 -33.33 26.74 29.92
CA TRP A 601 -33.07 28.18 29.69
C TRP A 601 -33.69 29.12 30.75
N ASN A 602 -34.68 28.66 31.53
CA ASN A 602 -35.28 29.38 32.64
C ASN A 602 -34.58 29.14 33.99
N GLY A 603 -33.48 28.39 34.02
CA GLY A 603 -32.78 28.04 35.26
C GLY A 603 -33.49 26.95 36.09
N VAL A 604 -34.59 26.37 35.60
CA VAL A 604 -35.28 25.26 36.25
C VAL A 604 -34.48 23.97 36.06
N ILE A 605 -34.23 23.25 37.14
CA ILE A 605 -33.55 21.94 37.10
C ILE A 605 -34.46 20.93 36.39
N VAL A 606 -33.95 20.31 35.32
CA VAL A 606 -34.67 19.32 34.51
C VAL A 606 -34.13 17.91 34.68
N SER A 607 -32.85 17.76 35.03
CA SER A 607 -32.26 16.48 35.39
C SER A 607 -31.08 16.68 36.33
N ARG A 608 -30.65 15.57 36.92
CA ARG A 608 -29.38 15.47 37.61
C ARG A 608 -28.62 14.26 37.10
N SER A 609 -27.29 14.33 37.03
CA SER A 609 -26.46 13.25 36.50
C SER A 609 -25.29 12.91 37.41
N ILE A 610 -24.77 11.69 37.22
CA ILE A 610 -23.55 11.18 37.83
C ILE A 610 -22.71 10.49 36.76
N VAL A 611 -21.40 10.55 36.94
CA VAL A 611 -20.42 9.77 36.19
C VAL A 611 -20.08 8.52 36.99
N VAL A 612 -20.18 7.36 36.34
CA VAL A 612 -19.88 6.06 36.94
C VAL A 612 -18.83 5.36 36.09
N ALA A 613 -17.72 4.96 36.70
CA ALA A 613 -16.77 4.05 36.09
C ALA A 613 -17.24 2.61 36.30
N LEU A 614 -17.56 1.91 35.21
CA LEU A 614 -17.93 0.50 35.25
C LEU A 614 -16.79 -0.38 34.74
N VAL A 615 -16.40 -1.35 35.56
CA VAL A 615 -15.40 -2.38 35.26
C VAL A 615 -16.07 -3.52 34.51
N SER A 616 -15.43 -3.98 33.44
CA SER A 616 -15.89 -5.09 32.62
C SER A 616 -14.77 -6.03 32.24
N LYS A 617 -15.13 -7.30 32.02
CA LYS A 617 -14.30 -8.32 31.39
C LYS A 617 -14.85 -8.61 29.99
N GLU A 618 -13.99 -8.50 28.98
CA GLU A 618 -14.31 -8.84 27.60
C GLU A 618 -14.15 -10.36 27.36
N HIS A 619 -14.75 -10.88 26.28
CA HIS A 619 -14.68 -12.31 25.95
C HIS A 619 -13.25 -12.83 25.73
N ASN A 620 -12.33 -11.97 25.28
CA ASN A 620 -10.91 -12.30 25.11
C ASN A 620 -10.14 -12.35 26.46
N GLY A 621 -10.83 -12.15 27.58
CA GLY A 621 -10.24 -12.16 28.93
C GLY A 621 -9.64 -10.83 29.37
N LYS A 622 -9.59 -9.80 28.51
CA LYS A 622 -9.07 -8.47 28.88
C LYS A 622 -10.04 -7.75 29.82
N CYS A 623 -9.49 -7.02 30.77
CA CYS A 623 -10.25 -6.20 31.71
C CYS A 623 -10.10 -4.71 31.34
N MET A 624 -11.19 -3.96 31.49
CA MET A 624 -11.21 -2.51 31.31
C MET A 624 -12.24 -1.88 32.23
N TYR A 625 -12.06 -0.61 32.56
CA TYR A 625 -13.15 0.21 33.04
C TYR A 625 -13.50 1.28 32.02
N GLN A 626 -14.76 1.70 31.97
CA GLN A 626 -15.23 2.76 31.11
C GLN A 626 -16.13 3.70 31.90
N TYR A 627 -16.00 4.99 31.63
CA TYR A 627 -16.86 6.00 32.23
C TYR A 627 -18.20 6.04 31.52
N PHE A 628 -19.29 6.12 32.27
CA PHE A 628 -20.64 6.21 31.75
C PHE A 628 -21.39 7.30 32.51
N ASN A 629 -22.16 8.10 31.77
CA ASN A 629 -23.03 9.12 32.34
C ASN A 629 -24.43 8.54 32.52
N PHE A 630 -24.95 8.67 33.73
CA PHE A 630 -26.33 8.32 34.06
C PHE A 630 -27.06 9.55 34.60
N LYS A 631 -28.35 9.66 34.33
CA LYS A 631 -29.16 10.77 34.81
C LYS A 631 -30.47 10.32 35.44
N GLN A 632 -31.03 11.22 36.24
CA GLN A 632 -32.38 11.14 36.78
C GLN A 632 -33.15 12.39 36.35
N GLN A 633 -34.34 12.20 35.79
CA GLN A 633 -35.21 13.29 35.36
C GLN A 633 -35.91 13.91 36.57
N ALA A 634 -36.00 15.23 36.60
CA ALA A 634 -36.75 15.94 37.63
C ALA A 634 -38.26 15.68 37.47
N GLN A 635 -38.95 15.44 38.59
CA GLN A 635 -40.40 15.26 38.66
C GLN A 635 -41.13 16.50 39.23
N GLY A 636 -40.40 17.60 39.42
CA GLY A 636 -40.88 18.79 40.13
C GLY A 636 -40.74 18.68 41.65
N SER A 637 -40.86 19.81 42.35
CA SER A 637 -40.83 19.90 43.83
C SER A 637 -39.61 19.22 44.48
N GLY A 638 -38.45 19.27 43.83
CA GLY A 638 -37.20 18.66 44.32
C GLY A 638 -37.15 17.12 44.24
N LYS A 639 -38.14 16.47 43.62
CA LYS A 639 -38.19 15.02 43.40
C LYS A 639 -37.56 14.66 42.06
N TYR A 640 -36.99 13.46 41.99
CA TYR A 640 -36.36 12.90 40.81
C TYR A 640 -36.89 11.48 40.59
N ASN A 641 -36.92 11.02 39.35
CA ASN A 641 -37.25 9.63 39.07
C ASN A 641 -36.34 8.69 39.87
N SER A 642 -36.89 7.55 40.30
CA SER A 642 -36.11 6.58 41.08
C SER A 642 -35.02 5.91 40.25
N ASN A 643 -35.19 5.89 38.93
CA ASN A 643 -34.38 5.07 38.03
C ASN A 643 -33.35 5.91 37.27
N LEU A 644 -32.12 5.39 37.22
CA LEU A 644 -31.07 5.89 36.35
C LEU A 644 -31.41 5.66 34.88
N GLU A 645 -31.18 6.68 34.06
CA GLU A 645 -31.20 6.62 32.61
C GLU A 645 -29.77 6.72 32.08
N PHE A 646 -29.39 5.80 31.19
CA PHE A 646 -28.11 5.89 30.49
C PHE A 646 -28.12 7.07 29.51
N VAL A 647 -27.11 7.93 29.59
CA VAL A 647 -26.95 9.11 28.73
C VAL A 647 -25.91 8.87 27.65
N GLY A 648 -24.72 8.42 28.05
CA GLY A 648 -23.59 8.29 27.14
C GLY A 648 -22.40 7.57 27.76
N ALA A 649 -21.50 7.13 26.90
CA ALA A 649 -20.25 6.49 27.27
C ALA A 649 -19.08 7.43 27.01
N GLY A 650 -18.15 7.49 27.95
CA GLY A 650 -16.86 8.17 27.82
C GLY A 650 -15.76 7.20 27.38
N HIS A 651 -14.51 7.61 27.61
CA HIS A 651 -13.34 6.82 27.28
C HIS A 651 -13.24 5.54 28.13
N ASN A 652 -12.63 4.51 27.55
CA ASN A 652 -12.26 3.27 28.22
C ASN A 652 -10.78 3.28 28.63
N VAL A 653 -10.47 2.54 29.69
CA VAL A 653 -9.11 2.32 30.16
C VAL A 653 -8.95 0.83 30.39
N TYR A 654 -8.09 0.19 29.61
CA TYR A 654 -7.68 -1.19 29.88
C TYR A 654 -6.82 -1.23 31.14
N ILE A 655 -7.06 -2.23 31.97
CA ILE A 655 -6.45 -2.43 33.29
C ILE A 655 -6.13 -3.91 33.47
N SER A 656 -5.11 -4.25 34.28
CA SER A 656 -4.89 -5.64 34.65
C SER A 656 -6.14 -6.19 35.34
N CYS A 657 -6.46 -7.47 35.11
CA CYS A 657 -7.62 -8.07 35.77
C CYS A 657 -7.44 -8.17 37.29
N ASP A 658 -6.20 -8.23 37.77
CA ASP A 658 -5.88 -8.19 39.20
C ASP A 658 -6.24 -6.84 39.82
N ASN A 659 -5.97 -5.73 39.12
CA ASN A 659 -6.35 -4.39 39.58
C ASN A 659 -7.85 -4.09 39.35
N ALA A 660 -8.53 -4.87 38.51
CA ALA A 660 -9.95 -4.70 38.19
C ALA A 660 -10.87 -5.25 39.29
N ASN A 661 -10.41 -6.29 39.99
CA ASN A 661 -11.10 -6.89 41.14
C ASN A 661 -11.00 -5.97 42.36
#